data_AF-A0A3P7ZGK7-F1
#
_entry.id   AF-A0A3P7ZGK7-F1
#
_cell.length_a   1.000
_cell.length_b   1.000
_cell.length_c   1.000
_cell.angle_alpha   90.00
_cell.angle_beta   90.00
_cell.angle_gamma   90.00
#
_symmetry.space_group_name_H-M   'P 1'
#
loop_
_entity.id
_entity.type
_entity.pdbx_description
1 polymer ?
#
loop_
_entity_poly.entity_id
_entity_poly.type
_entity_poly.pdbx_seq_one_letter_code
_entity_poly.pdbx_strand_id
1 'polypeptide(L)'
;MRLRTRRAFLGLCILTCSISVGLAVGDHAKHEQKEDTSKEPFEFTDSVEDGAHMNMSAPIPRPEPEPASVASSSKHHAHPPQPEPEPEPKPEPEPKPEPEPTSAGSAAVPVPEPEPAIKFDNIQSEDYGDVVEAKNQPDELDTEVIEQLVDRFLNTGSLADKNAPKSANPAAQALVGSSSYWNTDGLKVHFLFDCSEVFGQWSVLTSVQNLPFQEAGSIKDEAIVKEWIKGYQAEAQKVLKEVAAAGWKYFSHASQSAKMSLNEAEQVSLALHLGTAFLISQRKNSLSLTEHVRQVLSRFVRATSMQAKQFDVESITDADLKRQLAYVSFEGMSALSPADYAAFNQAQNTLNREASDVTICDYEVPPPCALKKIDLESIFRNDNDGKRLSHLWISYLTNLAHEKATYQKLIAFTNKGAKANGFSDGGAMWRSAFDLSTKSKPPAFDLREQIEKIYKSIEPLYKQLHAYMRRQIAGIYSNPAGLSKNGPIPAHLFGSIDGGDWSAHYEQTKPYDDQSTLPEDMLFSFHTQNYTSKQMFVKAYRYFKSIGFPSLPKTFWTNSHFARVWSRDMICNPPAALDMRDGSDFRVKSCAQLGLPDFELAHSLMAQVYYQYLYRLQPLLFREPASSSISDAIAKVFSFLATNPHYLYSQKLVPASHLDIQDALVVNKLYKEALENLAKLPFDIVADNWRYEQFEGKIPPGKINDRWWELRNKYEGVRAPQPYNSSNLDALMHTAISQVHSPATRSLISYVVQFQILKAMCPQGTVLSEGCILSEDTTEKLRETMKKGSSITWLQALEEITGTAQLDAGPLLEYYEPLANWLRNTNEVDQTVLGWDGDGALFTAEEIPKPRTGMDGGNGILSEDRVAFPGGVCANGQECLLDSHCNGTICVCNDGLFTLELGSTVNCVPGNPADSGFGDGQA
;
A
#
# COMPACT_ATOMS: atom_id res chain seq x y z
N MET A 1 62.02 34.52 -25.69
CA MET A 1 62.39 35.31 -24.50
C MET A 1 61.09 35.51 -23.73
N ARG A 2 61.04 35.02 -22.48
CA ARG A 2 59.84 34.78 -21.65
C ARG A 2 58.79 33.86 -22.33
N LEU A 3 59.17 32.67 -22.83
CA LEU A 3 59.11 31.33 -22.18
C LEU A 3 57.71 30.99 -21.62
N ARG A 4 56.95 30.00 -22.12
CA ARG A 4 56.94 29.15 -23.34
C ARG A 4 55.58 28.41 -23.30
N THR A 5 54.68 28.44 -24.31
CA THR A 5 54.59 27.48 -25.46
C THR A 5 54.71 25.99 -25.03
N ARG A 6 53.88 24.98 -25.37
CA ARG A 6 53.03 24.57 -26.54
C ARG A 6 52.11 23.41 -26.05
N ARG A 7 50.82 23.30 -26.37
CA ARG A 7 50.15 22.88 -27.63
C ARG A 7 50.66 21.59 -28.29
N ALA A 8 49.75 20.60 -28.32
CA ALA A 8 49.45 19.63 -29.39
C ALA A 8 50.51 18.59 -29.78
N PHE A 9 50.11 17.31 -29.78
CA PHE A 9 50.00 16.52 -31.02
C PHE A 9 49.06 15.32 -30.85
N LEU A 10 48.22 15.13 -31.86
CA LEU A 10 47.32 14.02 -32.17
C LEU A 10 48.05 12.66 -32.21
N GLY A 11 47.34 11.54 -31.94
CA GLY A 11 47.77 10.21 -32.43
C GLY A 11 47.14 8.97 -31.78
N LEU A 12 45.92 8.63 -32.20
CA LEU A 12 45.34 7.28 -32.43
C LEU A 12 45.71 6.03 -31.58
N CYS A 13 44.64 5.36 -31.12
CA CYS A 13 44.36 3.90 -31.22
C CYS A 13 44.97 2.83 -30.27
N ILE A 14 44.02 2.03 -29.72
CA ILE A 14 44.02 0.56 -29.47
C ILE A 14 44.54 -0.01 -28.12
N LEU A 15 43.66 -0.87 -27.57
CA LEU A 15 43.76 -1.99 -26.61
C LEU A 15 45.10 -2.40 -25.94
N THR A 16 44.91 -2.85 -24.69
CA THR A 16 45.45 -4.07 -24.01
C THR A 16 46.77 -4.07 -23.22
N CYS A 17 46.62 -4.69 -22.04
CA CYS A 17 47.52 -5.64 -21.35
C CYS A 17 48.63 -5.16 -20.39
N SER A 18 48.32 -5.38 -19.10
CA SER A 18 49.03 -6.27 -18.14
C SER A 18 50.44 -5.92 -17.62
N ILE A 19 50.80 -6.58 -16.49
CA ILE A 19 52.14 -6.82 -15.86
C ILE A 19 52.42 -5.88 -14.66
N SER A 20 52.83 -6.32 -13.45
CA SER A 20 53.31 -7.62 -12.92
C SER A 20 53.33 -7.62 -11.37
N VAL A 21 53.05 -8.71 -10.66
CA VAL A 21 53.89 -9.90 -10.30
C VAL A 21 54.96 -9.65 -9.23
N GLY A 22 54.90 -10.47 -8.17
CA GLY A 22 56.02 -10.89 -7.33
C GLY A 22 56.08 -12.43 -7.26
N LEU A 23 57.26 -12.98 -7.56
CA LEU A 23 57.60 -14.41 -7.73
C LEU A 23 58.12 -15.07 -6.44
N ALA A 24 57.93 -16.39 -6.31
CA ALA A 24 58.93 -17.33 -5.78
C ALA A 24 58.72 -18.74 -6.38
N VAL A 25 59.84 -19.43 -6.62
CA VAL A 25 60.06 -20.58 -7.53
C VAL A 25 60.29 -21.89 -6.75
N GLY A 26 60.01 -23.06 -7.37
CA GLY A 26 60.55 -24.37 -6.96
C GLY A 26 60.10 -25.55 -7.84
N ASP A 27 61.04 -26.15 -8.57
CA ASP A 27 61.00 -27.20 -9.61
C ASP A 27 60.36 -28.57 -9.33
N HIS A 28 59.79 -29.25 -10.36
CA HIS A 28 60.39 -30.43 -11.05
C HIS A 28 59.46 -31.17 -12.07
N ALA A 29 59.94 -31.24 -13.33
CA ALA A 29 60.02 -32.35 -14.31
C ALA A 29 58.81 -33.22 -14.82
N LYS A 30 58.49 -33.04 -16.12
CA LYS A 30 58.42 -33.95 -17.31
C LYS A 30 57.79 -35.38 -17.29
N HIS A 31 56.81 -35.61 -18.18
CA HIS A 31 56.79 -36.54 -19.37
C HIS A 31 55.37 -36.50 -20.02
N GLU A 32 55.17 -36.09 -21.29
CA GLU A 32 55.01 -36.89 -22.54
C GLU A 32 53.95 -38.03 -22.42
N GLN A 33 52.96 -38.30 -23.31
CA GLN A 33 52.86 -38.19 -24.77
C GLN A 33 51.42 -38.56 -25.29
N LYS A 34 51.03 -37.96 -26.43
CA LYS A 34 50.27 -38.47 -27.62
C LYS A 34 48.82 -39.03 -27.61
N GLU A 35 48.00 -38.33 -28.41
CA GLU A 35 47.17 -38.76 -29.56
C GLU A 35 46.67 -40.22 -29.65
N ASP A 36 45.34 -40.39 -29.82
CA ASP A 36 44.78 -40.93 -31.07
C ASP A 36 43.29 -40.56 -31.24
N THR A 37 42.80 -40.82 -32.44
CA THR A 37 41.69 -40.22 -33.17
C THR A 37 40.47 -41.15 -33.28
N SER A 38 39.33 -40.52 -33.61
CA SER A 38 38.33 -41.00 -34.59
C SER A 38 36.97 -41.59 -34.14
N LYS A 39 35.93 -40.99 -34.75
CA LYS A 39 34.66 -41.55 -35.30
C LYS A 39 33.40 -41.66 -34.42
N GLU A 40 32.38 -40.93 -34.88
CA GLU A 40 30.93 -40.91 -34.58
C GLU A 40 30.20 -42.23 -35.00
N PRO A 41 28.85 -42.27 -35.15
CA PRO A 41 27.78 -42.36 -34.13
C PRO A 41 26.88 -43.61 -34.39
N PHE A 42 25.87 -43.87 -33.55
CA PHE A 42 24.78 -44.82 -33.92
C PHE A 42 23.42 -44.39 -33.33
N GLU A 43 22.50 -44.05 -34.23
CA GLU A 43 21.04 -44.15 -34.09
C GLU A 43 20.59 -45.57 -34.46
N PHE A 44 19.41 -45.96 -33.98
CA PHE A 44 18.61 -47.02 -34.60
C PHE A 44 17.14 -46.59 -34.61
N THR A 45 16.60 -46.44 -35.81
CA THR A 45 15.17 -46.61 -36.14
C THR A 45 15.07 -47.83 -37.05
N ASP A 46 13.97 -48.60 -36.94
CA ASP A 46 13.25 -49.03 -38.13
C ASP A 46 11.83 -49.57 -37.83
N SER A 47 10.98 -49.26 -38.79
CA SER A 47 9.53 -49.42 -38.97
C SER A 47 9.15 -50.79 -39.59
N VAL A 48 7.87 -51.22 -39.78
CA VAL A 48 7.02 -50.97 -40.98
C VAL A 48 5.76 -51.92 -40.98
N GLU A 49 4.56 -51.34 -41.26
CA GLU A 49 3.34 -51.77 -42.04
C GLU A 49 2.55 -53.09 -41.72
N ASP A 50 1.23 -53.28 -41.94
CA ASP A 50 0.22 -52.70 -42.87
C ASP A 50 -1.26 -53.11 -42.52
N GLY A 51 -2.30 -52.40 -43.03
CA GLY A 51 -3.59 -53.03 -43.48
C GLY A 51 -4.98 -52.84 -42.78
N ALA A 52 -5.73 -51.81 -43.20
CA ALA A 52 -7.20 -51.51 -43.31
C ALA A 52 -8.43 -52.40 -42.87
N HIS A 53 -9.47 -51.67 -42.38
CA HIS A 53 -10.97 -51.72 -42.54
C HIS A 53 -11.97 -52.72 -41.84
N MET A 54 -12.92 -52.15 -41.07
CA MET A 54 -14.43 -52.26 -41.06
C MET A 54 -15.16 -52.42 -39.69
N ASN A 55 -16.30 -51.69 -39.58
CA ASN A 55 -17.29 -51.45 -38.48
C ASN A 55 -17.85 -52.65 -37.66
N MET A 56 -18.21 -52.42 -36.38
CA MET A 56 -19.62 -52.34 -35.85
C MET A 56 -19.75 -52.46 -34.29
N SER A 57 -20.62 -51.62 -33.69
CA SER A 57 -21.49 -51.84 -32.49
C SER A 57 -20.85 -52.02 -31.09
N ALA A 58 -21.36 -51.58 -29.92
CA ALA A 58 -22.43 -50.70 -29.42
C ALA A 58 -22.21 -50.48 -27.87
N PRO A 59 -22.84 -49.50 -27.19
CA PRO A 59 -22.55 -49.07 -25.80
C PRO A 59 -23.72 -49.24 -24.77
N ILE A 60 -23.45 -49.30 -23.44
CA ILE A 60 -24.43 -49.46 -22.33
C ILE A 60 -23.86 -48.80 -21.00
N PRO A 61 -24.63 -48.17 -20.07
CA PRO A 61 -25.01 -46.75 -20.11
C PRO A 61 -24.90 -45.98 -18.75
N ARG A 62 -25.38 -44.73 -18.72
CA ARG A 62 -25.73 -43.93 -17.52
C ARG A 62 -27.21 -44.14 -17.13
N PRO A 63 -27.64 -43.78 -15.90
CA PRO A 63 -29.06 -43.55 -15.59
C PRO A 63 -29.41 -42.06 -15.47
N GLU A 64 -30.54 -41.68 -16.07
CA GLU A 64 -31.33 -40.48 -15.81
C GLU A 64 -32.61 -40.84 -15.00
N PRO A 65 -33.24 -39.88 -14.31
CA PRO A 65 -34.49 -40.08 -13.54
C PRO A 65 -35.74 -39.50 -14.23
N GLU A 66 -36.94 -40.01 -13.89
CA GLU A 66 -38.27 -39.33 -13.84
C GLU A 66 -39.43 -40.37 -13.66
N PRO A 67 -40.72 -40.02 -13.47
CA PRO A 67 -41.39 -39.36 -12.33
C PRO A 67 -42.69 -40.12 -11.86
N ALA A 68 -43.35 -39.70 -10.76
CA ALA A 68 -44.82 -39.81 -10.56
C ALA A 68 -45.30 -39.30 -9.18
N SER A 69 -46.55 -38.87 -9.12
CA SER A 69 -47.22 -38.06 -8.10
C SER A 69 -48.51 -38.71 -7.51
N VAL A 70 -48.94 -38.24 -6.32
CA VAL A 70 -50.29 -38.26 -5.65
C VAL A 70 -50.86 -39.65 -5.20
N ALA A 71 -51.55 -39.93 -4.06
CA ALA A 71 -52.21 -39.21 -2.94
C ALA A 71 -52.48 -40.16 -1.73
N SER A 72 -52.56 -39.64 -0.48
CA SER A 72 -53.76 -39.72 0.42
C SER A 72 -53.46 -39.41 1.92
N SER A 73 -54.44 -38.73 2.53
CA SER A 73 -54.64 -38.21 3.90
C SER A 73 -54.83 -39.30 4.99
N SER A 74 -54.78 -39.12 6.33
CA SER A 74 -55.01 -38.00 7.26
C SER A 74 -54.79 -38.40 8.74
N LYS A 75 -54.48 -37.39 9.59
CA LYS A 75 -54.87 -37.14 11.01
C LYS A 75 -54.09 -37.65 12.25
N HIS A 76 -53.55 -36.64 12.97
CA HIS A 76 -53.72 -36.26 14.40
C HIS A 76 -52.66 -36.54 15.50
N HIS A 77 -52.22 -35.41 16.10
CA HIS A 77 -51.87 -35.10 17.51
C HIS A 77 -50.55 -35.68 18.09
N ALA A 78 -49.76 -35.01 18.93
CA ALA A 78 -49.70 -33.67 19.53
C ALA A 78 -48.29 -33.47 20.16
N HIS A 79 -47.84 -32.23 20.38
CA HIS A 79 -46.65 -31.88 21.19
C HIS A 79 -47.02 -30.82 22.27
N PRO A 80 -46.39 -30.82 23.47
CA PRO A 80 -46.66 -29.89 24.58
C PRO A 80 -45.72 -28.65 24.61
N PRO A 81 -45.98 -27.64 25.49
CA PRO A 81 -45.74 -26.21 25.23
C PRO A 81 -44.72 -25.49 26.14
N GLN A 82 -44.41 -24.21 25.83
CA GLN A 82 -43.88 -23.15 26.72
C GLN A 82 -44.34 -21.73 26.26
N PRO A 83 -44.29 -20.67 27.11
CA PRO A 83 -45.42 -19.75 27.39
C PRO A 83 -45.43 -18.33 26.75
N GLU A 84 -46.58 -17.65 26.92
CA GLU A 84 -47.15 -16.42 26.30
C GLU A 84 -46.62 -15.04 26.81
N PRO A 85 -46.92 -13.95 26.06
CA PRO A 85 -47.24 -12.62 26.59
C PRO A 85 -48.67 -12.11 26.24
N GLU A 86 -49.22 -11.26 27.12
CA GLU A 86 -50.60 -10.71 27.19
C GLU A 86 -50.94 -9.53 26.22
N PRO A 87 -52.24 -9.16 26.05
CA PRO A 87 -52.78 -8.49 24.84
C PRO A 87 -53.17 -6.99 24.96
N GLU A 88 -53.36 -6.34 23.80
CA GLU A 88 -53.86 -4.96 23.60
C GLU A 88 -55.39 -4.77 23.78
N PRO A 89 -55.88 -3.56 24.14
CA PRO A 89 -57.32 -3.23 24.13
C PRO A 89 -57.78 -2.27 23.00
N LYS A 90 -59.10 -2.33 22.74
CA LYS A 90 -59.94 -1.86 21.61
C LYS A 90 -60.33 -0.35 21.55
N PRO A 91 -60.95 0.15 20.44
CA PRO A 91 -61.39 1.54 20.24
C PRO A 91 -62.93 1.78 20.31
N GLU A 92 -63.37 3.04 20.53
CA GLU A 92 -64.71 3.63 20.16
C GLU A 92 -64.79 5.20 20.41
N PRO A 93 -65.84 6.00 20.00
CA PRO A 93 -65.79 7.00 18.91
C PRO A 93 -66.19 8.51 19.22
N GLU A 94 -66.29 9.34 18.15
CA GLU A 94 -66.37 10.82 17.95
C GLU A 94 -67.44 11.71 18.65
N PRO A 95 -67.28 13.06 18.60
CA PRO A 95 -68.39 13.97 18.25
C PRO A 95 -68.10 15.06 17.15
N LYS A 96 -69.21 15.62 16.62
CA LYS A 96 -69.45 16.49 15.42
C LYS A 96 -69.32 18.04 15.63
N PRO A 97 -69.48 18.91 14.59
CA PRO A 97 -68.77 20.20 14.37
C PRO A 97 -69.60 21.52 14.45
N GLU A 98 -68.93 22.70 14.33
CA GLU A 98 -69.28 23.99 13.61
C GLU A 98 -68.53 25.23 14.19
N PRO A 99 -68.44 26.45 13.56
CA PRO A 99 -68.43 26.87 12.14
C PRO A 99 -67.31 27.93 11.79
N GLU A 100 -67.15 28.29 10.50
CA GLU A 100 -66.27 29.39 9.98
C GLU A 100 -66.76 30.82 10.33
N PRO A 101 -65.88 31.86 10.22
CA PRO A 101 -66.09 32.83 9.13
C PRO A 101 -64.85 33.55 8.52
N THR A 102 -64.89 33.67 7.18
CA THR A 102 -64.60 34.84 6.29
C THR A 102 -63.21 35.51 6.14
N SER A 103 -62.71 35.41 4.89
CA SER A 103 -61.98 36.35 4.00
C SER A 103 -61.18 37.56 4.53
N ALA A 104 -59.90 37.68 4.12
CA ALA A 104 -59.36 38.76 3.26
C ALA A 104 -57.81 38.77 3.22
N GLY A 105 -57.24 39.07 2.05
CA GLY A 105 -55.99 39.83 1.94
C GLY A 105 -54.72 39.07 1.52
N SER A 106 -54.29 39.29 0.28
CA SER A 106 -52.92 39.02 -0.19
C SER A 106 -51.92 39.94 0.49
N ALA A 107 -50.83 39.41 1.03
CA ALA A 107 -49.54 40.10 1.13
C ALA A 107 -48.42 39.06 1.30
N ALA A 108 -47.40 39.17 0.45
CA ALA A 108 -46.20 38.34 0.47
C ALA A 108 -45.38 38.55 1.76
N VAL A 109 -44.92 37.46 2.37
CA VAL A 109 -43.93 37.43 3.45
C VAL A 109 -43.00 36.22 3.20
N PRO A 110 -41.66 36.38 3.35
CA PRO A 110 -40.67 35.47 2.77
C PRO A 110 -40.56 34.14 3.53
N VAL A 111 -40.16 33.11 2.79
CA VAL A 111 -39.82 31.77 3.28
C VAL A 111 -38.67 31.88 4.30
N PRO A 112 -38.76 31.26 5.49
CA PRO A 112 -37.64 31.23 6.42
C PRO A 112 -36.58 30.23 5.93
N GLU A 113 -35.32 30.66 5.89
CA GLU A 113 -34.16 29.80 5.67
C GLU A 113 -34.10 28.69 6.73
N PRO A 114 -33.74 27.43 6.37
CA PRO A 114 -33.47 26.40 7.35
C PRO A 114 -32.14 26.70 8.06
N GLU A 115 -32.16 26.87 9.38
CA GLU A 115 -30.95 26.98 10.20
C GLU A 115 -30.12 25.67 10.14
N PRO A 116 -28.84 25.69 9.71
CA PRO A 116 -27.91 24.61 10.00
C PRO A 116 -27.11 24.95 11.26
N ALA A 117 -27.36 24.23 12.35
CA ALA A 117 -26.58 24.35 13.58
C ALA A 117 -25.22 23.63 13.44
N ILE A 118 -24.22 24.32 12.90
CA ILE A 118 -22.82 24.15 13.34
C ILE A 118 -22.32 25.54 13.75
N LYS A 119 -22.34 25.83 15.06
CA LYS A 119 -21.84 27.10 15.60
C LYS A 119 -20.31 27.07 15.65
N PHE A 120 -19.67 27.74 14.69
CA PHE A 120 -18.21 27.92 14.65
C PHE A 120 -17.70 29.13 15.47
N ASP A 121 -18.57 29.82 16.21
CA ASP A 121 -18.29 31.17 16.72
C ASP A 121 -17.39 31.25 17.97
N ASN A 122 -16.82 30.14 18.47
CA ASN A 122 -16.04 30.15 19.72
C ASN A 122 -14.60 29.61 19.62
N ILE A 123 -13.97 29.67 18.44
CA ILE A 123 -12.53 29.38 18.31
C ILE A 123 -11.82 30.68 17.91
N GLN A 124 -11.24 31.37 18.89
CA GLN A 124 -10.43 32.57 18.65
C GLN A 124 -9.30 32.26 17.67
N SER A 125 -9.08 33.17 16.72
CA SER A 125 -7.98 33.13 15.75
C SER A 125 -6.65 33.25 16.49
N GLU A 126 -5.95 32.13 16.69
CA GLU A 126 -4.55 32.17 17.10
C GLU A 126 -3.69 32.44 15.86
N ASP A 127 -2.98 33.56 15.90
CA ASP A 127 -2.06 34.04 14.89
C ASP A 127 -0.73 33.25 14.98
N TYR A 128 -0.44 32.46 13.96
CA TYR A 128 0.80 31.67 13.86
C TYR A 128 1.76 32.41 12.93
N GLY A 129 2.51 33.37 13.49
CA GLY A 129 3.39 34.28 12.75
C GLY A 129 4.56 33.62 12.01
N ASP A 130 4.93 34.25 10.90
CA ASP A 130 6.07 33.91 10.04
C ASP A 130 7.41 34.34 10.63
N VAL A 131 8.46 33.52 10.45
CA VAL A 131 9.85 33.85 10.82
C VAL A 131 10.69 34.01 9.56
N VAL A 132 11.38 35.15 9.47
CA VAL A 132 12.28 35.55 8.38
C VAL A 132 13.63 34.82 8.51
N GLU A 133 14.05 34.11 7.45
CA GLU A 133 15.35 33.43 7.37
C GLU A 133 16.50 34.39 6.97
N ALA A 134 17.62 34.27 7.68
CA ALA A 134 18.88 34.93 7.35
C ALA A 134 19.69 34.10 6.34
N LYS A 135 20.18 34.75 5.29
CA LYS A 135 21.04 34.17 4.25
C LYS A 135 22.42 33.83 4.81
N ASN A 136 22.89 32.60 4.58
CA ASN A 136 24.30 32.24 4.44
C ASN A 136 24.44 31.07 3.46
N GLN A 137 25.28 31.26 2.43
CA GLN A 137 25.66 30.21 1.46
C GLN A 137 26.67 29.23 2.10
N PRO A 138 26.58 27.91 1.84
CA PRO A 138 27.64 26.97 2.17
C PRO A 138 28.59 26.76 0.98
N ASP A 139 29.89 26.88 1.24
CA ASP A 139 30.96 26.36 0.39
C ASP A 139 30.95 24.82 0.39
N GLU A 140 31.34 24.22 -0.73
CA GLU A 140 31.50 22.76 -0.92
C GLU A 140 32.41 22.15 0.18
N LEU A 141 31.88 21.14 0.87
CA LEU A 141 32.57 20.43 1.95
C LEU A 141 33.39 19.26 1.41
N ASP A 142 34.70 19.35 1.64
CA ASP A 142 35.68 18.30 1.35
C ASP A 142 35.47 17.10 2.30
N THR A 143 35.12 15.95 1.72
CA THR A 143 34.80 14.71 2.45
C THR A 143 36.02 14.17 3.21
N GLU A 144 37.23 14.50 2.76
CA GLU A 144 38.48 14.06 3.38
C GLU A 144 38.77 14.81 4.68
N VAL A 145 38.31 16.07 4.80
CA VAL A 145 38.45 16.88 6.03
C VAL A 145 37.50 16.39 7.13
N ILE A 146 36.33 15.88 6.76
CA ILE A 146 35.32 15.37 7.71
C ILE A 146 35.78 14.05 8.33
N GLU A 147 36.30 13.11 7.53
CA GLU A 147 36.84 11.85 8.04
C GLU A 147 38.03 12.09 8.98
N GLN A 148 38.89 13.07 8.66
CA GLN A 148 40.00 13.47 9.53
C GLN A 148 39.54 14.10 10.85
N LEU A 149 38.43 14.85 10.86
CA LEU A 149 37.88 15.44 12.07
C LEU A 149 37.23 14.40 12.99
N VAL A 150 36.53 13.41 12.43
CA VAL A 150 35.89 12.33 13.19
C VAL A 150 36.94 11.42 13.83
N ASP A 151 38.00 11.05 13.10
CA ASP A 151 39.06 10.21 13.66
C ASP A 151 39.87 10.96 14.74
N ARG A 152 40.08 12.28 14.58
CA ARG A 152 40.73 13.15 15.58
C ARG A 152 39.89 13.32 16.86
N PHE A 153 38.56 13.22 16.76
CA PHE A 153 37.67 13.32 17.92
C PHE A 153 37.71 12.03 18.76
N LEU A 154 37.74 10.89 18.09
CA LEU A 154 37.64 9.57 18.72
C LEU A 154 38.99 9.00 19.17
N ASN A 155 40.08 9.34 18.47
CA ASN A 155 41.41 8.76 18.66
C ASN A 155 42.48 9.84 18.83
N THR A 156 43.48 9.60 19.68
CA THR A 156 44.63 10.50 19.88
C THR A 156 45.82 10.22 18.96
N GLY A 157 45.71 9.21 18.09
CA GLY A 157 46.78 8.80 17.17
C GLY A 157 47.01 9.79 16.02
N SER A 158 48.26 9.88 15.55
CA SER A 158 48.63 10.74 14.41
C SER A 158 48.05 10.21 13.10
N LEU A 159 47.31 11.06 12.37
CA LEU A 159 46.72 10.73 11.06
C LEU A 159 47.76 10.55 9.93
N ALA A 160 49.01 10.98 10.15
CA ALA A 160 50.07 10.88 9.14
C ALA A 160 50.66 9.46 9.03
N ASP A 161 50.44 8.61 10.03
CA ASP A 161 50.93 7.23 10.04
C ASP A 161 49.77 6.26 10.28
N LYS A 162 49.31 5.62 9.20
CA LYS A 162 48.19 4.67 9.21
C LYS A 162 48.42 3.45 10.10
N ASN A 163 49.65 3.24 10.57
CA ASN A 163 50.04 2.11 11.41
C ASN A 163 50.32 2.48 12.88
N ALA A 164 50.15 3.75 13.28
CA ALA A 164 50.33 4.16 14.67
C ALA A 164 49.20 3.59 15.57
N PRO A 165 49.51 3.11 16.79
CA PRO A 165 48.50 2.60 17.70
C PRO A 165 47.51 3.69 18.10
N LYS A 166 46.24 3.53 17.68
CA LYS A 166 45.15 4.42 18.06
C LYS A 166 44.79 4.17 19.52
N SER A 167 44.87 5.19 20.36
CA SER A 167 44.37 5.16 21.73
C SER A 167 43.21 6.14 21.89
N ALA A 168 42.18 5.74 22.64
CA ALA A 168 40.96 6.51 22.79
C ALA A 168 41.22 7.87 23.47
N ASN A 169 40.49 8.89 23.05
CA ASN A 169 40.60 10.25 23.59
C ASN A 169 40.34 10.29 25.12
N PRO A 170 41.28 10.83 25.94
CA PRO A 170 41.11 10.94 27.39
C PRO A 170 39.87 11.71 27.84
N ALA A 171 39.38 12.67 27.04
CA ALA A 171 38.14 13.40 27.32
C ALA A 171 36.89 12.53 27.07
N ALA A 172 36.93 11.66 26.07
CA ALA A 172 35.90 10.64 25.84
C ALA A 172 35.94 9.56 26.95
N GLN A 173 37.13 9.17 27.40
CA GLN A 173 37.29 8.27 28.55
C GLN A 173 36.83 8.89 29.88
N ALA A 174 37.01 10.20 30.09
CA ALA A 174 36.50 10.91 31.25
C ALA A 174 34.95 10.94 31.28
N LEU A 175 34.30 10.97 30.12
CA LEU A 175 32.85 10.84 29.99
C LEU A 175 32.38 9.44 30.44
N VAL A 176 33.10 8.39 30.04
CA VAL A 176 32.85 6.99 30.41
C VAL A 176 33.13 6.73 31.91
N GLY A 177 34.21 7.29 32.46
CA GLY A 177 34.62 7.11 33.85
C GLY A 177 33.81 7.88 34.90
N SER A 178 32.86 8.72 34.48
CA SER A 178 32.06 9.57 35.38
C SER A 178 30.85 8.87 36.04
N SER A 179 30.55 7.63 35.65
CA SER A 179 29.44 6.85 36.19
C SER A 179 29.94 5.64 37.00
N SER A 180 29.48 5.50 38.24
CA SER A 180 29.79 4.36 39.11
C SER A 180 29.19 3.01 38.64
N TYR A 181 28.48 3.00 37.50
CA TYR A 181 27.84 1.83 36.90
C TYR A 181 28.77 0.95 36.05
N TRP A 182 30.07 1.29 35.94
CA TRP A 182 31.02 0.62 35.04
C TRP A 182 32.10 -0.25 35.73
N ASN A 183 31.94 -0.59 37.00
CA ASN A 183 32.89 -1.48 37.69
C ASN A 183 32.64 -2.95 37.30
N THR A 184 33.59 -3.57 36.59
CA THR A 184 33.52 -4.94 36.07
C THR A 184 34.39 -5.96 36.83
N ASP A 185 34.94 -5.59 38.00
CA ASP A 185 35.67 -6.53 38.83
C ASP A 185 34.74 -7.62 39.41
N GLY A 186 34.67 -8.78 38.73
CA GLY A 186 34.06 -9.99 39.31
C GLY A 186 33.39 -10.99 38.36
N LEU A 187 33.17 -10.68 37.08
CA LEU A 187 32.42 -11.58 36.19
C LEU A 187 33.35 -12.55 35.42
N LYS A 188 33.49 -13.77 35.94
CA LYS A 188 33.93 -14.94 35.16
C LYS A 188 32.74 -15.82 34.87
N VAL A 189 32.29 -15.88 33.60
CA VAL A 189 31.33 -16.87 33.13
C VAL A 189 31.91 -17.55 31.88
N HIS A 190 32.05 -18.87 31.94
CA HIS A 190 32.47 -19.69 30.81
C HIS A 190 31.29 -19.89 29.83
N PHE A 191 31.41 -19.38 28.61
CA PHE A 191 30.57 -19.76 27.47
C PHE A 191 31.45 -20.25 26.32
N LEU A 192 30.98 -21.28 25.60
CA LEU A 192 31.61 -21.85 24.39
C LEU A 192 31.31 -21.05 23.10
N PHE A 193 30.73 -19.85 23.23
CA PHE A 193 30.65 -18.85 22.17
C PHE A 193 31.01 -17.50 22.79
N ASP A 194 32.14 -16.95 22.35
CA ASP A 194 32.64 -15.68 22.85
C ASP A 194 31.75 -14.54 22.35
N CYS A 195 30.81 -14.11 23.19
CA CYS A 195 29.97 -12.94 22.92
C CYS A 195 30.68 -11.63 23.27
N SER A 196 31.93 -11.63 23.76
CA SER A 196 32.57 -10.42 24.26
C SER A 196 32.95 -9.40 23.17
N GLU A 197 33.21 -9.84 21.93
CA GLU A 197 33.57 -8.92 20.83
C GLU A 197 32.40 -8.08 20.29
N VAL A 198 31.15 -8.50 20.52
CA VAL A 198 29.95 -7.83 19.95
C VAL A 198 29.32 -6.82 20.90
N PHE A 199 29.54 -6.93 22.22
CA PHE A 199 28.88 -6.10 23.24
C PHE A 199 29.74 -4.95 23.79
N GLY A 200 30.95 -4.73 23.26
CA GLY A 200 31.91 -3.74 23.79
C GLY A 200 31.56 -2.25 23.62
N GLN A 201 30.39 -1.89 23.09
CA GLN A 201 30.01 -0.48 22.84
C GLN A 201 28.63 -0.05 23.33
N TRP A 202 27.86 -0.90 24.05
CA TRP A 202 26.48 -0.55 24.44
C TRP A 202 26.16 -0.89 25.90
N SER A 203 25.99 0.14 26.75
CA SER A 203 25.54 0.09 28.16
C SER A 203 24.10 -0.41 28.37
N VAL A 204 23.37 -0.75 27.31
CA VAL A 204 21.90 -0.64 27.25
C VAL A 204 21.14 -1.80 27.92
N LEU A 205 21.83 -2.79 28.48
CA LEU A 205 21.20 -4.03 28.92
C LEU A 205 21.02 -4.20 30.44
N THR A 206 21.47 -3.27 31.29
CA THR A 206 21.57 -3.53 32.75
C THR A 206 20.25 -3.73 33.52
N SER A 207 19.09 -3.26 33.02
CA SER A 207 17.78 -3.56 33.66
C SER A 207 17.16 -4.87 33.17
N VAL A 208 17.37 -5.23 31.90
CA VAL A 208 16.91 -6.49 31.27
C VAL A 208 17.87 -7.65 31.58
N GLN A 209 19.13 -7.37 31.94
CA GLN A 209 20.19 -8.34 32.26
C GLN A 209 20.04 -9.03 33.62
N ASN A 210 19.22 -8.52 34.54
CA ASN A 210 19.10 -9.14 35.86
C ASN A 210 18.23 -10.40 35.87
N LEU A 211 17.61 -10.78 34.72
CA LEU A 211 16.91 -12.05 34.59
C LEU A 211 17.87 -13.10 33.98
N PRO A 212 18.46 -14.01 34.78
CA PRO A 212 19.27 -15.10 34.25
C PRO A 212 18.42 -15.98 33.35
N PHE A 213 19.02 -16.50 32.29
CA PHE A 213 18.31 -17.31 31.31
C PHE A 213 17.93 -18.67 31.90
N GLN A 214 16.64 -18.95 31.96
CA GLN A 214 16.04 -20.17 32.48
C GLN A 214 15.27 -20.93 31.39
N GLU A 215 14.77 -22.12 31.73
CA GLU A 215 13.96 -22.92 30.82
C GLU A 215 12.63 -22.21 30.49
N ALA A 216 12.07 -22.50 29.31
CA ALA A 216 10.80 -21.92 28.90
C ALA A 216 9.67 -22.31 29.88
N GLY A 217 8.85 -21.32 30.28
CA GLY A 217 7.77 -21.52 31.26
C GLY A 217 8.21 -21.82 32.70
N SER A 218 9.47 -21.56 33.05
CA SER A 218 9.99 -21.81 34.41
C SER A 218 9.63 -20.72 35.42
N ILE A 219 9.45 -19.48 34.97
CA ILE A 219 9.18 -18.32 35.83
C ILE A 219 7.67 -18.10 35.92
N LYS A 220 7.11 -18.31 37.11
CA LYS A 220 5.66 -18.21 37.38
C LYS A 220 5.24 -16.96 38.17
N ASP A 221 6.20 -16.18 38.63
CA ASP A 221 5.93 -15.00 39.43
C ASP A 221 5.52 -13.82 38.54
N GLU A 222 4.23 -13.47 38.58
CA GLU A 222 3.67 -12.36 37.81
C GLU A 222 4.34 -11.02 38.12
N ALA A 223 4.84 -10.79 39.35
CA ALA A 223 5.51 -9.54 39.70
C ALA A 223 6.82 -9.37 38.91
N ILE A 224 7.56 -10.47 38.71
CA ILE A 224 8.77 -10.48 37.89
C ILE A 224 8.44 -10.17 36.42
N VAL A 225 7.34 -10.73 35.90
CA VAL A 225 6.86 -10.43 34.53
C VAL A 225 6.54 -8.94 34.39
N LYS A 226 5.83 -8.35 35.36
CA LYS A 226 5.47 -6.92 35.37
C LYS A 226 6.72 -6.04 35.37
N GLU A 227 7.71 -6.36 36.20
CA GLU A 227 8.96 -5.62 36.27
C GLU A 227 9.74 -5.73 34.95
N TRP A 228 9.83 -6.93 34.37
CA TRP A 228 10.50 -7.17 33.10
C TRP A 228 9.84 -6.42 31.94
N ILE A 229 8.51 -6.48 31.81
CA ILE A 229 7.75 -5.75 30.78
C ILE A 229 7.94 -4.24 30.94
N LYS A 230 7.93 -3.73 32.17
CA LYS A 230 8.19 -2.30 32.45
C LYS A 230 9.59 -1.88 31.99
N GLY A 231 10.61 -2.69 32.28
CA GLY A 231 11.98 -2.47 31.81
C GLY A 231 12.08 -2.49 30.28
N TYR A 232 11.48 -3.51 29.65
CA TYR A 232 11.41 -3.64 28.20
C TYR A 232 10.77 -2.40 27.54
N GLN A 233 9.63 -1.94 28.04
CA GLN A 233 8.95 -0.77 27.49
C GLN A 233 9.78 0.52 27.61
N ALA A 234 10.45 0.73 28.75
CA ALA A 234 11.27 1.90 28.96
C ALA A 234 12.43 1.99 27.95
N GLU A 235 13.11 0.87 27.69
CA GLU A 235 14.16 0.82 26.68
C GLU A 235 13.60 0.92 25.26
N ALA A 236 12.49 0.24 24.99
CA ALA A 236 11.89 0.19 23.66
C ALA A 236 11.43 1.58 23.23
N GLN A 237 10.94 2.39 24.17
CA GLN A 237 10.54 3.76 23.91
C GLN A 237 11.71 4.67 23.52
N LYS A 238 12.84 4.63 24.23
CA LYS A 238 14.02 5.45 23.91
C LYS A 238 14.46 5.22 22.48
N VAL A 239 14.50 3.95 22.13
CA VAL A 239 15.05 3.49 20.88
C VAL A 239 14.10 3.74 19.69
N LEU A 240 12.80 3.53 19.91
CA LEU A 240 11.77 3.93 18.95
C LEU A 240 11.78 5.42 18.64
N LYS A 241 12.03 6.24 19.65
CA LYS A 241 12.12 7.69 19.49
C LYS A 241 13.29 8.07 18.59
N GLU A 242 14.44 7.44 18.76
CA GLU A 242 15.60 7.66 17.89
C GLU A 242 15.32 7.26 16.43
N VAL A 243 14.66 6.12 16.20
CA VAL A 243 14.27 5.75 14.82
C VAL A 243 13.23 6.66 14.23
N ALA A 244 12.22 7.06 14.99
CA ALA A 244 11.25 8.02 14.51
C ALA A 244 11.93 9.34 14.13
N ALA A 245 12.88 9.81 14.94
CA ALA A 245 13.65 11.03 14.66
C ALA A 245 14.55 10.89 13.42
N ALA A 246 15.30 9.79 13.30
CA ALA A 246 16.17 9.54 12.16
C ALA A 246 15.36 9.35 10.86
N GLY A 247 14.22 8.64 10.95
CA GLY A 247 13.29 8.45 9.85
C GLY A 247 12.73 9.77 9.39
N TRP A 248 12.24 10.57 10.33
CA TRP A 248 11.78 11.93 10.04
C TRP A 248 12.87 12.76 9.35
N LYS A 249 14.11 12.73 9.84
CA LYS A 249 15.23 13.45 9.23
C LYS A 249 15.45 13.03 7.78
N TYR A 250 15.48 11.74 7.48
CA TYR A 250 15.65 11.24 6.12
C TYR A 250 14.47 11.61 5.22
N PHE A 251 13.23 11.48 5.70
CA PHE A 251 12.06 11.78 4.88
C PHE A 251 11.89 13.27 4.61
N SER A 252 12.20 14.12 5.58
CA SER A 252 12.11 15.58 5.48
C SER A 252 13.31 16.22 4.76
N HIS A 253 14.45 15.53 4.77
CA HIS A 253 15.69 15.95 4.12
C HIS A 253 16.46 14.71 3.62
N ALA A 254 16.15 14.30 2.39
CA ALA A 254 16.74 13.14 1.76
C ALA A 254 18.20 13.43 1.40
N SER A 255 19.12 12.83 2.15
CA SER A 255 20.55 12.86 1.86
C SER A 255 21.18 11.51 2.18
N GLN A 256 22.36 11.23 1.61
CA GLN A 256 23.07 9.99 1.91
C GLN A 256 23.44 9.90 3.40
N SER A 257 23.83 11.02 4.01
CA SER A 257 24.09 11.09 5.45
C SER A 257 22.83 10.80 6.28
N ALA A 258 21.69 11.41 5.94
CA ALA A 258 20.43 11.13 6.65
C ALA A 258 19.97 9.68 6.46
N LYS A 259 20.20 9.09 5.28
CA LYS A 259 19.96 7.67 5.01
C LYS A 259 20.86 6.77 5.86
N MET A 260 22.14 7.11 5.99
CA MET A 260 23.07 6.38 6.86
C MET A 260 22.67 6.49 8.33
N SER A 261 22.35 7.68 8.83
CA SER A 261 21.85 7.86 10.20
C SER A 261 20.54 7.10 10.44
N LEU A 262 19.63 7.06 9.47
CA LEU A 262 18.43 6.23 9.55
C LEU A 262 18.81 4.75 9.62
N ASN A 263 19.68 4.27 8.72
CA ASN A 263 20.14 2.88 8.75
C ASN A 263 20.77 2.55 10.12
N GLU A 264 21.62 3.41 10.68
CA GLU A 264 22.25 3.26 12.00
C GLU A 264 21.24 3.27 13.14
N ALA A 265 20.33 4.24 13.18
CA ALA A 265 19.27 4.30 14.18
C ALA A 265 18.38 3.05 14.08
N GLU A 266 18.11 2.57 12.87
CA GLU A 266 17.43 1.30 12.65
C GLU A 266 18.26 0.13 13.18
N GLN A 267 19.60 0.12 13.12
CA GLN A 267 20.41 -0.91 13.80
C GLN A 267 20.13 -0.94 15.31
N VAL A 268 19.91 0.22 15.93
CA VAL A 268 19.59 0.36 17.36
C VAL A 268 18.13 0.02 17.67
N SER A 269 17.18 0.40 16.82
CA SER A 269 15.74 0.18 17.05
C SER A 269 15.14 -1.11 16.60
N LEU A 270 15.76 -1.73 15.62
CA LEU A 270 15.43 -3.10 15.33
C LEU A 270 15.89 -4.01 16.48
N ALA A 271 16.86 -3.59 17.27
CA ALA A 271 17.16 -4.24 18.53
C ALA A 271 16.14 -3.93 19.63
N LEU A 272 14.90 -3.46 19.39
CA LEU A 272 13.83 -3.41 20.41
C LEU A 272 12.43 -3.83 19.91
N HIS A 273 12.25 -4.06 18.60
CA HIS A 273 10.94 -4.23 17.97
C HIS A 273 10.84 -5.49 17.10
N LEU A 274 10.31 -6.59 17.63
CA LEU A 274 9.36 -7.50 16.94
C LEU A 274 8.72 -8.43 17.98
N GLY A 275 7.73 -7.92 18.71
CA GLY A 275 6.61 -8.73 19.20
C GLY A 275 5.32 -8.53 18.39
N THR A 276 5.31 -7.54 17.50
CA THR A 276 4.14 -7.08 16.74
C THR A 276 4.45 -7.00 15.23
N ALA A 277 5.53 -7.64 14.79
CA ALA A 277 6.10 -7.61 13.43
C ALA A 277 5.20 -8.02 12.27
N PHE A 278 4.04 -8.57 12.56
CA PHE A 278 3.05 -8.83 11.52
C PHE A 278 2.38 -7.52 11.05
N LEU A 279 2.24 -6.52 11.93
CA LEU A 279 1.54 -5.27 11.63
C LEU A 279 2.45 -4.18 11.01
N ILE A 280 3.73 -4.15 11.38
CA ILE A 280 4.71 -3.16 10.87
C ILE A 280 5.29 -3.56 9.50
N SER A 281 5.19 -4.84 9.10
CA SER A 281 5.56 -5.31 7.75
C SER A 281 4.87 -4.53 6.63
N GLN A 282 3.79 -3.80 6.93
CA GLN A 282 2.86 -3.32 5.93
C GLN A 282 2.86 -1.80 5.69
N ARG A 283 3.77 -1.03 6.33
CA ARG A 283 4.07 0.36 5.91
C ARG A 283 5.31 0.48 5.02
N LYS A 284 5.97 -0.64 4.69
CA LYS A 284 7.20 -0.65 3.88
C LYS A 284 6.90 -0.57 2.38
N ASN A 285 6.51 0.61 1.91
CA ASN A 285 6.63 0.96 0.49
C ASN A 285 7.88 1.80 0.16
N SER A 286 8.84 1.97 1.08
CA SER A 286 10.04 2.78 0.74
C SER A 286 11.34 2.51 1.52
N LEU A 287 11.43 1.49 2.38
CA LEU A 287 12.66 1.27 3.16
C LEU A 287 13.49 0.10 2.64
N SER A 288 14.50 0.43 1.83
CA SER A 288 15.67 -0.42 1.62
C SER A 288 16.52 -0.44 2.90
N LEU A 289 16.09 -1.18 3.91
CA LEU A 289 16.96 -1.53 5.05
C LEU A 289 18.20 -2.25 4.52
N THR A 290 19.39 -1.92 5.02
CA THR A 290 20.60 -2.67 4.65
C THR A 290 20.61 -4.04 5.32
N GLU A 291 21.32 -5.01 4.73
CA GLU A 291 21.34 -6.41 5.19
C GLU A 291 21.84 -6.55 6.64
N HIS A 292 22.83 -5.73 7.04
CA HIS A 292 23.36 -5.71 8.40
C HIS A 292 22.30 -5.31 9.44
N VAL A 293 21.45 -4.33 9.11
CA VAL A 293 20.38 -3.85 9.98
C VAL A 293 19.34 -4.95 10.23
N ARG A 294 19.00 -5.74 9.21
CA ARG A 294 18.09 -6.88 9.33
C ARG A 294 18.65 -7.99 10.23
N GLN A 295 19.96 -8.20 10.26
CA GLN A 295 20.56 -9.25 11.11
C GLN A 295 20.59 -8.87 12.59
N VAL A 296 20.83 -7.60 12.91
CA VAL A 296 20.79 -7.09 14.30
C VAL A 296 19.37 -7.15 14.86
N LEU A 297 18.35 -6.81 14.05
CA LEU A 297 16.92 -7.01 14.35
C LEU A 297 16.62 -8.42 14.85
N SER A 298 16.96 -9.38 14.00
CA SER A 298 16.62 -10.78 14.22
C SER A 298 17.24 -11.30 15.53
N ARG A 299 18.48 -10.89 15.83
CA ARG A 299 19.19 -11.31 17.05
C ARG A 299 18.52 -10.78 18.32
N PHE A 300 18.11 -9.53 18.35
CA PHE A 300 17.46 -8.99 19.54
C PHE A 300 16.05 -9.53 19.74
N VAL A 301 15.26 -9.62 18.67
CA VAL A 301 13.90 -10.16 18.71
C VAL A 301 13.93 -11.56 19.26
N ARG A 302 14.88 -12.34 18.76
CA ARG A 302 15.14 -13.68 19.27
C ARG A 302 15.56 -13.64 20.75
N ALA A 303 16.48 -12.76 21.15
CA ALA A 303 16.91 -12.66 22.54
C ALA A 303 15.77 -12.31 23.51
N THR A 304 14.98 -11.28 23.19
CA THR A 304 13.85 -10.84 24.03
C THR A 304 12.67 -11.77 23.98
N SER A 305 12.35 -12.35 22.82
CA SER A 305 11.35 -13.40 22.71
C SER A 305 11.77 -14.63 23.52
N MET A 306 13.04 -15.02 23.47
CA MET A 306 13.51 -16.13 24.28
C MET A 306 13.47 -15.82 25.78
N GLN A 307 13.72 -14.58 26.19
CA GLN A 307 13.50 -14.14 27.58
C GLN A 307 12.01 -14.17 27.96
N ALA A 308 11.14 -13.64 27.10
CA ALA A 308 9.69 -13.65 27.28
C ALA A 308 9.16 -15.09 27.43
N LYS A 309 9.69 -16.04 26.66
CA LYS A 309 9.32 -17.47 26.72
C LYS A 309 9.69 -18.15 28.03
N GLN A 310 10.54 -17.57 28.88
CA GLN A 310 10.85 -18.11 30.22
C GLN A 310 9.67 -17.97 31.18
N PHE A 311 8.77 -17.03 30.91
CA PHE A 311 7.58 -16.80 31.72
C PHE A 311 6.47 -17.80 31.38
N ASP A 312 5.88 -18.38 32.42
CA ASP A 312 4.70 -19.23 32.30
C ASP A 312 3.46 -18.36 32.07
N VAL A 313 3.08 -18.23 30.80
CA VAL A 313 1.93 -17.43 30.34
C VAL A 313 0.61 -17.86 31.02
N GLU A 314 0.48 -19.12 31.43
CA GLU A 314 -0.74 -19.61 32.10
C GLU A 314 -0.79 -19.26 33.60
N SER A 315 0.35 -18.93 34.21
CA SER A 315 0.42 -18.46 35.59
C SER A 315 0.02 -16.99 35.76
N ILE A 316 -0.07 -16.23 34.66
CA ILE A 316 -0.39 -14.80 34.64
C ILE A 316 -1.91 -14.60 34.66
N THR A 317 -2.38 -13.86 35.66
CA THR A 317 -3.80 -13.52 35.85
C THR A 317 -4.20 -12.24 35.13
N ASP A 318 -3.28 -11.27 35.04
CA ASP A 318 -3.48 -10.00 34.34
C ASP A 318 -3.56 -10.21 32.82
N ALA A 319 -4.75 -9.98 32.24
CA ALA A 319 -5.00 -10.20 30.82
C ALA A 319 -4.18 -9.28 29.91
N ASP A 320 -3.95 -8.03 30.31
CA ASP A 320 -3.16 -7.07 29.55
C ASP A 320 -1.69 -7.46 29.58
N LEU A 321 -1.19 -7.92 30.73
CA LEU A 321 0.16 -8.44 30.85
C LEU A 321 0.35 -9.71 30.01
N LYS A 322 -0.63 -10.63 30.04
CA LYS A 322 -0.63 -11.86 29.23
C LYS A 322 -0.55 -11.52 27.74
N ARG A 323 -1.31 -10.52 27.29
CA ARG A 323 -1.31 -10.05 25.90
C ARG A 323 0.00 -9.35 25.51
N GLN A 324 0.54 -8.49 26.37
CA GLN A 324 1.85 -7.85 26.14
C GLN A 324 2.96 -8.89 26.00
N LEU A 325 2.96 -9.89 26.89
CA LEU A 325 3.92 -10.98 26.83
C LEU A 325 3.74 -11.84 25.57
N ALA A 326 2.51 -12.10 25.15
CA ALA A 326 2.21 -12.82 23.91
C ALA A 326 2.73 -12.07 22.67
N TYR A 327 2.63 -10.73 22.65
CA TYR A 327 3.28 -9.94 21.62
C TYR A 327 4.79 -10.18 21.64
N VAL A 328 5.48 -9.89 22.74
CA VAL A 328 6.96 -9.98 22.77
C VAL A 328 7.49 -11.41 22.51
N SER A 329 6.70 -12.45 22.79
CA SER A 329 7.07 -13.85 22.56
C SER A 329 6.97 -14.31 21.09
N PHE A 330 6.33 -13.53 20.21
CA PHE A 330 6.13 -13.90 18.81
C PHE A 330 7.27 -13.42 17.91
N GLU A 331 8.10 -14.34 17.42
CA GLU A 331 9.30 -14.01 16.61
C GLU A 331 9.01 -13.77 15.13
N GLY A 332 7.88 -14.30 14.62
CA GLY A 332 7.58 -14.29 13.19
C GLY A 332 8.73 -14.87 12.37
N MET A 333 9.13 -14.21 11.28
CA MET A 333 10.22 -14.71 10.43
C MET A 333 11.59 -14.72 11.11
N SER A 334 11.79 -13.98 12.22
CA SER A 334 13.05 -14.02 12.99
C SER A 334 13.28 -15.33 13.73
N ALA A 335 12.27 -16.21 13.80
CA ALA A 335 12.43 -17.59 14.29
C ALA A 335 13.34 -18.46 13.40
N LEU A 336 13.59 -18.02 12.15
CA LEU A 336 14.56 -18.66 11.26
C LEU A 336 15.99 -18.58 11.82
N SER A 337 16.87 -19.49 11.36
CA SER A 337 18.30 -19.31 11.62
C SER A 337 18.79 -18.00 10.99
N PRO A 338 19.86 -17.35 11.51
CA PRO A 338 20.36 -16.11 10.92
C PRO A 338 20.66 -16.22 9.42
N ALA A 339 21.20 -17.36 8.98
CA ALA A 339 21.48 -17.64 7.57
C ALA A 339 20.19 -17.79 6.73
N ASP A 340 19.19 -18.53 7.24
CA ASP A 340 17.90 -18.66 6.56
C ASP A 340 17.13 -17.33 6.50
N TYR A 341 17.20 -16.53 7.57
CA TYR A 341 16.56 -15.22 7.63
C TYR A 341 17.20 -14.24 6.64
N ALA A 342 18.53 -14.23 6.54
CA ALA A 342 19.25 -13.47 5.52
C ALA A 342 18.84 -13.91 4.10
N ALA A 343 18.77 -15.22 3.85
CA ALA A 343 18.35 -15.77 2.57
C ALA A 343 16.88 -15.45 2.23
N PHE A 344 15.98 -15.47 3.23
CA PHE A 344 14.59 -15.03 3.09
C PHE A 344 14.50 -13.56 2.67
N ASN A 345 15.20 -12.67 3.38
CA ASN A 345 15.21 -11.25 3.06
C ASN A 345 15.83 -10.96 1.70
N GLN A 346 16.91 -11.66 1.35
CA GLN A 346 17.52 -11.56 0.04
C GLN A 346 16.54 -11.96 -1.05
N ALA A 347 15.84 -13.09 -0.91
CA ALA A 347 14.85 -13.54 -1.87
C ALA A 347 13.71 -12.51 -2.03
N GLN A 348 13.22 -11.93 -0.94
CA GLN A 348 12.19 -10.88 -0.98
C GLN A 348 12.67 -9.63 -1.72
N ASN A 349 13.87 -9.14 -1.38
CA ASN A 349 14.44 -7.94 -1.98
C ASN A 349 14.73 -8.13 -3.46
N THR A 350 15.28 -9.29 -3.84
CA THR A 350 15.49 -9.64 -5.25
C THR A 350 14.16 -9.61 -5.98
N LEU A 351 13.14 -10.33 -5.49
CA LEU A 351 11.83 -10.37 -6.16
C LEU A 351 11.19 -8.99 -6.29
N ASN A 352 11.26 -8.15 -5.26
CA ASN A 352 10.74 -6.78 -5.28
C ASN A 352 11.46 -5.91 -6.34
N ARG A 353 12.81 -5.98 -6.36
CA ARG A 353 13.64 -5.24 -7.31
C ARG A 353 13.37 -5.68 -8.74
N GLU A 354 13.48 -6.98 -9.01
CA GLU A 354 13.28 -7.53 -10.35
C GLU A 354 11.86 -7.22 -10.86
N ALA A 355 10.83 -7.35 -10.01
CA ALA A 355 9.45 -7.01 -10.39
C ALA A 355 9.25 -5.53 -10.77
N SER A 356 10.15 -4.64 -10.33
CA SER A 356 10.13 -3.20 -10.63
C SER A 356 11.04 -2.83 -11.81
N ASP A 357 12.12 -3.57 -12.00
CA ASP A 357 13.17 -3.30 -13.00
C ASP A 357 13.03 -4.11 -14.29
N VAL A 358 11.99 -4.95 -14.44
CA VAL A 358 11.73 -5.72 -15.68
C VAL A 358 11.76 -4.79 -16.89
N THR A 359 12.59 -5.13 -17.89
CA THR A 359 12.64 -4.48 -19.19
C THR A 359 11.95 -5.31 -20.26
N ILE A 360 11.18 -4.64 -21.12
CA ILE A 360 10.37 -5.26 -22.17
C ILE A 360 10.63 -4.54 -23.49
N CYS A 361 10.70 -5.33 -24.55
CA CYS A 361 10.74 -4.81 -25.92
C CYS A 361 9.30 -4.51 -26.37
N ASP A 362 9.14 -3.41 -27.09
CA ASP A 362 7.85 -3.07 -27.69
C ASP A 362 7.54 -4.01 -28.87
N TYR A 363 6.27 -4.02 -29.27
CA TYR A 363 5.79 -4.80 -30.41
C TYR A 363 6.58 -4.43 -31.67
N GLU A 364 7.16 -5.43 -32.35
CA GLU A 364 8.00 -5.28 -33.55
C GLU A 364 9.32 -4.50 -33.36
N VAL A 365 9.71 -4.15 -32.12
CA VAL A 365 10.98 -3.48 -31.82
C VAL A 365 12.01 -4.49 -31.26
N PRO A 366 13.12 -4.75 -31.97
CA PRO A 366 14.16 -5.66 -31.46
C PRO A 366 14.98 -5.02 -30.32
N PRO A 367 15.75 -5.81 -29.55
CA PRO A 367 16.63 -5.29 -28.51
C PRO A 367 17.57 -4.18 -29.02
N PRO A 368 17.90 -3.18 -28.17
CA PRO A 368 17.72 -3.15 -26.72
C PRO A 368 16.30 -2.78 -26.27
N CYS A 369 15.74 -3.58 -25.36
CA CYS A 369 14.44 -3.33 -24.74
C CYS A 369 14.51 -2.12 -23.80
N ALA A 370 13.64 -1.13 -24.00
CA ALA A 370 13.67 0.13 -23.25
C ALA A 370 12.50 0.30 -22.27
N LEU A 371 11.36 -0.38 -22.49
CA LEU A 371 10.16 -0.20 -21.68
C LEU A 371 10.33 -0.86 -20.31
N LYS A 372 10.02 -0.12 -19.25
CA LYS A 372 9.95 -0.60 -17.87
C LYS A 372 8.50 -0.67 -17.40
N LYS A 373 8.27 -1.32 -16.25
CA LYS A 373 6.95 -1.38 -15.62
C LYS A 373 6.26 -0.01 -15.52
N ILE A 374 6.99 1.05 -15.17
CA ILE A 374 6.42 2.40 -15.05
C ILE A 374 5.91 2.96 -16.38
N ASP A 375 6.56 2.61 -17.49
CA ASP A 375 6.11 3.02 -18.83
C ASP A 375 4.84 2.26 -19.21
N LEU A 376 4.75 0.97 -18.84
CA LEU A 376 3.57 0.14 -19.11
C LEU A 376 2.33 0.65 -18.39
N GLU A 377 2.45 1.22 -17.19
CA GLU A 377 1.30 1.78 -16.48
C GLU A 377 0.63 2.88 -17.28
N SER A 378 1.40 3.74 -17.96
CA SER A 378 0.86 4.76 -18.87
C SER A 378 0.35 4.16 -20.17
N ILE A 379 1.07 3.21 -20.77
CA ILE A 379 0.68 2.58 -22.04
C ILE A 379 -0.65 1.84 -21.90
N PHE A 380 -0.81 0.99 -20.88
CA PHE A 380 -2.04 0.24 -20.67
C PHE A 380 -3.25 1.17 -20.43
N ARG A 381 -3.05 2.31 -19.77
CA ARG A 381 -4.14 3.27 -19.52
C ARG A 381 -4.63 3.98 -20.78
N ASN A 382 -3.77 4.18 -21.78
CA ASN A 382 -4.05 5.09 -22.89
C ASN A 382 -4.12 4.40 -24.27
N ASP A 383 -3.56 3.20 -24.42
CA ASP A 383 -3.53 2.50 -25.70
C ASP A 383 -4.79 1.65 -25.93
N ASN A 384 -5.33 1.72 -27.15
CA ASN A 384 -6.51 0.98 -27.60
C ASN A 384 -6.16 -0.16 -28.59
N ASP A 385 -4.87 -0.41 -28.88
CA ASP A 385 -4.44 -1.58 -29.64
C ASP A 385 -4.33 -2.82 -28.73
N GLY A 386 -5.41 -3.60 -28.68
CA GLY A 386 -5.46 -4.85 -27.91
C GLY A 386 -4.36 -5.86 -28.29
N LYS A 387 -3.85 -5.87 -29.53
CA LYS A 387 -2.76 -6.78 -29.93
C LYS A 387 -1.43 -6.36 -29.34
N ARG A 388 -1.11 -5.06 -29.41
CA ARG A 388 0.09 -4.50 -28.77
C ARG A 388 0.03 -4.69 -27.25
N LEU A 389 -1.09 -4.39 -26.62
CA LEU A 389 -1.29 -4.63 -25.18
C LEU A 389 -1.12 -6.11 -24.82
N SER A 390 -1.70 -7.03 -25.60
CA SER A 390 -1.50 -8.47 -25.40
C SER A 390 -0.02 -8.86 -25.48
N HIS A 391 0.73 -8.31 -26.44
CA HIS A 391 2.16 -8.59 -26.57
C HIS A 391 2.95 -8.09 -25.37
N LEU A 392 2.78 -6.81 -25.00
CA LEU A 392 3.47 -6.19 -23.87
C LEU A 392 3.18 -6.94 -22.56
N TRP A 393 1.93 -7.33 -22.36
CA TRP A 393 1.51 -8.09 -21.20
C TRP A 393 2.21 -9.45 -21.12
N ILE A 394 2.21 -10.23 -22.22
CA ILE A 394 2.85 -11.54 -22.28
C ILE A 394 4.36 -11.41 -22.08
N SER A 395 4.99 -10.41 -22.71
CA SER A 395 6.42 -10.13 -22.57
C SER A 395 6.79 -9.75 -21.14
N TYR A 396 5.98 -8.94 -20.45
CA TYR A 396 6.19 -8.60 -19.04
C TYR A 396 6.20 -9.85 -18.15
N LEU A 397 5.16 -10.68 -18.26
CA LEU A 397 5.05 -11.87 -17.40
C LEU A 397 6.08 -12.94 -17.72
N THR A 398 6.45 -13.08 -18.99
CA THR A 398 7.49 -14.03 -19.39
C THR A 398 8.83 -13.67 -18.75
N ASN A 399 9.20 -12.38 -18.78
CA ASN A 399 10.42 -11.92 -18.11
C ASN A 399 10.32 -12.03 -16.59
N LEU A 400 9.16 -11.68 -16.00
CA LEU A 400 8.94 -11.80 -14.57
C LEU A 400 8.96 -13.26 -14.08
N ALA A 401 8.56 -14.22 -14.92
CA ALA A 401 8.56 -15.64 -14.61
C ALA A 401 9.97 -16.21 -14.37
N HIS A 402 11.04 -15.51 -14.76
CA HIS A 402 12.42 -15.89 -14.40
C HIS A 402 12.63 -15.94 -12.87
N GLU A 403 11.88 -15.13 -12.12
CA GLU A 403 11.94 -15.09 -10.66
C GLU A 403 11.16 -16.21 -9.95
N LYS A 404 10.60 -17.17 -10.71
CA LYS A 404 9.90 -18.35 -10.15
C LYS A 404 10.73 -19.07 -9.09
N ALA A 405 12.02 -19.26 -9.33
CA ALA A 405 12.90 -19.95 -8.37
C ALA A 405 13.10 -19.15 -7.08
N THR A 406 13.24 -17.82 -7.20
CA THR A 406 13.33 -16.89 -6.06
C THR A 406 12.04 -16.94 -5.23
N TYR A 407 10.88 -16.92 -5.89
CA TYR A 407 9.59 -17.03 -5.22
C TYR A 407 9.38 -18.38 -4.53
N GLN A 408 9.78 -19.49 -5.15
CA GLN A 408 9.68 -20.82 -4.51
C GLN A 408 10.54 -20.92 -3.24
N LYS A 409 11.75 -20.32 -3.24
CA LYS A 409 12.58 -20.20 -2.03
C LYS A 409 11.86 -19.38 -0.96
N LEU A 410 11.24 -18.28 -1.35
CA LEU A 410 10.49 -17.41 -0.43
C LEU A 410 9.33 -18.16 0.25
N ILE A 411 8.57 -18.96 -0.50
CA ILE A 411 7.51 -19.83 0.04
C ILE A 411 8.10 -20.88 1.01
N ALA A 412 9.19 -21.54 0.64
CA ALA A 412 9.84 -22.55 1.48
C ALA A 412 10.34 -21.96 2.82
N PHE A 413 10.97 -20.79 2.79
CA PHE A 413 11.41 -20.09 3.99
C PHE A 413 10.23 -19.61 4.84
N THR A 414 9.15 -19.13 4.22
CA THR A 414 7.93 -18.74 4.95
C THR A 414 7.34 -19.94 5.70
N ASN A 415 7.24 -21.11 5.04
CA ASN A 415 6.80 -22.35 5.69
C ASN A 415 7.75 -22.81 6.81
N LYS A 416 9.06 -22.67 6.61
CA LYS A 416 10.06 -22.99 7.64
C LYS A 416 9.92 -22.07 8.86
N GLY A 417 9.71 -20.77 8.64
CA GLY A 417 9.45 -19.78 9.68
C GLY A 417 8.15 -20.06 10.43
N ALA A 418 7.08 -20.40 9.72
CA ALA A 418 5.80 -20.76 10.32
C ALA A 418 5.90 -21.98 11.25
N LYS A 419 6.58 -23.04 10.82
CA LYS A 419 6.85 -24.23 11.65
C LYS A 419 7.67 -23.90 12.89
N ALA A 420 8.66 -23.01 12.77
CA ALA A 420 9.44 -22.55 13.92
C ALA A 420 8.58 -21.76 14.94
N ASN A 421 7.51 -21.11 14.48
CA ASN A 421 6.51 -20.44 15.34
C ASN A 421 5.39 -21.38 15.82
N GLY A 422 5.41 -22.66 15.43
CA GLY A 422 4.41 -23.65 15.85
C GLY A 422 3.12 -23.67 15.02
N PHE A 423 3.11 -23.05 13.83
CA PHE A 423 2.03 -23.18 12.86
C PHE A 423 2.30 -24.32 11.88
N SER A 424 1.24 -24.85 11.25
CA SER A 424 1.36 -25.91 10.24
C SER A 424 2.15 -25.47 8.99
N ASP A 425 1.89 -24.24 8.55
CA ASP A 425 2.37 -23.65 7.30
C ASP A 425 2.27 -22.12 7.34
N GLY A 426 2.84 -21.46 6.32
CA GLY A 426 2.84 -20.00 6.18
C GLY A 426 1.45 -19.40 6.12
N GLY A 427 0.48 -20.10 5.54
CA GLY A 427 -0.90 -19.66 5.44
C GLY A 427 -1.58 -19.62 6.81
N ALA A 428 -1.40 -20.65 7.64
CA ALA A 428 -1.89 -20.67 9.02
C ALA A 428 -1.29 -19.52 9.86
N MET A 429 0.02 -19.28 9.72
CA MET A 429 0.68 -18.16 10.40
C MET A 429 0.12 -16.81 9.92
N TRP A 430 -0.13 -16.63 8.63
CA TRP A 430 -0.69 -15.39 8.10
C TRP A 430 -2.13 -15.13 8.51
N ARG A 431 -2.97 -16.17 8.52
CA ARG A 431 -4.38 -16.05 8.93
C ARG A 431 -4.55 -15.75 10.42
N SER A 432 -3.56 -16.12 11.25
CA SER A 432 -3.57 -15.88 12.70
C SER A 432 -3.85 -14.44 13.14
N ALA A 433 -3.42 -13.46 12.33
CA ALA A 433 -3.68 -12.05 12.61
C ALA A 433 -5.15 -11.64 12.41
N PHE A 434 -5.91 -12.41 11.64
CA PHE A 434 -7.30 -12.15 11.28
C PHE A 434 -8.25 -13.10 12.04
N ASP A 435 -7.97 -14.39 12.06
CA ASP A 435 -8.78 -15.40 12.76
C ASP A 435 -8.47 -15.50 14.28
N LEU A 436 -7.49 -14.73 14.75
CA LEU A 436 -7.06 -14.65 16.16
C LEU A 436 -6.57 -15.99 16.73
N SER A 437 -6.17 -16.93 15.86
CA SER A 437 -5.48 -18.17 16.28
C SER A 437 -4.08 -17.88 16.81
N THR A 438 -3.57 -18.78 17.63
CA THR A 438 -2.18 -18.78 18.09
C THR A 438 -1.64 -20.20 18.03
N LYS A 439 -0.37 -20.40 18.43
CA LYS A 439 0.21 -21.74 18.58
C LYS A 439 -0.62 -22.66 19.51
N SER A 440 -1.28 -22.11 20.52
CA SER A 440 -2.03 -22.86 21.54
C SER A 440 -3.54 -22.68 21.47
N LYS A 441 -4.04 -21.74 20.65
CA LYS A 441 -5.46 -21.40 20.54
C LYS A 441 -5.95 -21.65 19.11
N PRO A 442 -7.03 -22.44 18.91
CA PRO A 442 -7.64 -22.60 17.60
C PRO A 442 -8.20 -21.26 17.07
N PRO A 443 -8.43 -21.14 15.75
CA PRO A 443 -9.04 -19.95 15.17
C PRO A 443 -10.40 -19.66 15.80
N ALA A 444 -10.70 -18.38 16.01
CA ALA A 444 -11.98 -17.93 16.55
C ALA A 444 -13.14 -18.16 15.57
N PHE A 445 -12.83 -18.20 14.27
CA PHE A 445 -13.75 -18.51 13.17
C PHE A 445 -12.95 -18.95 11.93
N ASP A 446 -13.59 -19.60 10.95
CA ASP A 446 -12.94 -19.92 9.68
C ASP A 446 -12.93 -18.67 8.77
N LEU A 447 -11.74 -18.07 8.64
CA LEU A 447 -11.55 -16.88 7.80
C LEU A 447 -11.86 -17.14 6.32
N ARG A 448 -11.53 -18.32 5.79
CA ARG A 448 -11.74 -18.63 4.37
C ARG A 448 -13.23 -18.77 4.07
N GLU A 449 -13.96 -19.44 4.95
CA GLU A 449 -15.42 -19.54 4.85
C GLU A 449 -16.08 -18.16 4.97
N GLN A 450 -15.60 -17.32 5.88
CA GLN A 450 -16.14 -15.98 6.06
C GLN A 450 -15.89 -15.09 4.82
N ILE A 451 -14.68 -15.13 4.23
CA ILE A 451 -14.37 -14.43 2.97
C ILE A 451 -15.23 -14.96 1.81
N GLU A 452 -15.43 -16.28 1.70
CA GLU A 452 -16.28 -16.88 0.69
C GLU A 452 -17.74 -16.41 0.83
N LYS A 453 -18.25 -16.30 2.06
CA LYS A 453 -19.60 -15.76 2.33
C LYS A 453 -19.73 -14.30 1.91
N ILE A 454 -18.72 -13.48 2.21
CA ILE A 454 -18.66 -12.07 1.77
C ILE A 454 -18.65 -12.00 0.24
N TYR A 455 -17.79 -12.77 -0.42
CA TYR A 455 -17.72 -12.81 -1.88
C TYR A 455 -19.07 -13.21 -2.50
N LYS A 456 -19.71 -14.28 -2.02
CA LYS A 456 -21.04 -14.69 -2.50
C LYS A 456 -22.12 -13.62 -2.35
N SER A 457 -22.00 -12.76 -1.34
CA SER A 457 -22.92 -11.64 -1.14
C SER A 457 -22.67 -10.52 -2.16
N ILE A 458 -21.41 -10.29 -2.54
CA ILE A 458 -20.98 -9.25 -3.49
C ILE A 458 -21.08 -9.73 -4.95
N GLU A 459 -20.98 -11.03 -5.19
CA GLU A 459 -20.92 -11.66 -6.52
C GLU A 459 -22.05 -11.21 -7.47
N PRO A 460 -23.32 -11.05 -7.03
CA PRO A 460 -24.38 -10.55 -7.92
C PRO A 460 -24.09 -9.15 -8.46
N LEU A 461 -23.61 -8.22 -7.62
CA LEU A 461 -23.21 -6.88 -8.05
C LEU A 461 -21.97 -6.93 -8.95
N TYR A 462 -20.98 -7.75 -8.59
CA TYR A 462 -19.78 -7.93 -9.41
C TYR A 462 -20.12 -8.45 -10.81
N LYS A 463 -21.03 -9.44 -10.93
CA LYS A 463 -21.49 -9.98 -12.22
C LYS A 463 -22.18 -8.93 -13.09
N GLN A 464 -22.92 -7.99 -12.47
CA GLN A 464 -23.53 -6.86 -13.19
C GLN A 464 -22.45 -5.90 -13.73
N LEU A 465 -21.48 -5.54 -12.90
CA LEU A 465 -20.36 -4.68 -13.29
C LEU A 465 -19.51 -5.34 -14.39
N HIS A 466 -19.20 -6.63 -14.23
CA HIS A 466 -18.42 -7.43 -15.18
C HIS A 466 -19.12 -7.53 -16.54
N ALA A 467 -20.42 -7.84 -16.57
CA ALA A 467 -21.18 -7.94 -17.82
C ALA A 467 -21.23 -6.60 -18.57
N TYR A 468 -21.47 -5.51 -17.84
CA TYR A 468 -21.44 -4.15 -18.40
C TYR A 468 -20.06 -3.85 -18.99
N MET A 469 -18.99 -4.02 -18.20
CA MET A 469 -17.62 -3.76 -18.63
C MET A 469 -17.19 -4.63 -19.80
N ARG A 470 -17.56 -5.92 -19.83
CA ARG A 470 -17.26 -6.82 -20.94
C ARG A 470 -17.81 -6.29 -22.26
N ARG A 471 -19.06 -5.81 -22.25
CA ARG A 471 -19.67 -5.18 -23.41
C ARG A 471 -18.99 -3.87 -23.78
N GLN A 472 -18.63 -3.03 -22.81
CA GLN A 472 -17.92 -1.78 -23.09
C GLN A 472 -16.54 -2.01 -23.69
N ILE A 473 -15.76 -2.97 -23.16
CA ILE A 473 -14.46 -3.38 -23.70
C ILE A 473 -14.58 -3.87 -25.15
N ALA A 474 -15.67 -4.56 -25.50
CA ALA A 474 -15.93 -4.94 -26.88
C ALA A 474 -16.07 -3.71 -27.80
N GLY A 475 -16.63 -2.60 -27.31
CA GLY A 475 -16.66 -1.32 -28.02
C GLY A 475 -15.29 -0.67 -28.12
N ILE A 476 -14.61 -0.48 -26.99
CA ILE A 476 -13.30 0.22 -26.89
C ILE A 476 -12.26 -0.41 -27.83
N TYR A 477 -12.16 -1.74 -27.82
CA TYR A 477 -11.13 -2.47 -28.57
C TYR A 477 -11.65 -3.08 -29.88
N SER A 478 -12.81 -2.61 -30.38
CA SER A 478 -13.39 -3.05 -31.67
C SER A 478 -13.53 -4.56 -31.81
N ASN A 479 -14.17 -5.20 -30.82
CA ASN A 479 -14.39 -6.64 -30.70
C ASN A 479 -13.08 -7.46 -30.74
N PRO A 480 -12.21 -7.31 -29.73
CA PRO A 480 -10.87 -7.88 -29.76
C PRO A 480 -10.92 -9.41 -29.73
N ALA A 481 -9.86 -10.04 -30.26
CA ALA A 481 -9.78 -11.48 -30.39
C ALA A 481 -9.95 -12.20 -29.03
N GLY A 482 -10.88 -13.16 -29.02
CA GLY A 482 -11.19 -14.02 -27.88
C GLY A 482 -11.96 -13.34 -26.74
N LEU A 483 -12.45 -12.11 -26.93
CA LEU A 483 -13.54 -11.60 -26.11
C LEU A 483 -14.85 -12.21 -26.62
N SER A 484 -15.65 -12.77 -25.72
CA SER A 484 -16.97 -13.31 -26.02
C SER A 484 -18.03 -12.65 -25.15
N LYS A 485 -19.30 -12.66 -25.57
CA LYS A 485 -20.38 -11.99 -24.85
C LYS A 485 -20.82 -12.70 -23.57
N ASN A 486 -20.43 -13.96 -23.41
CA ASN A 486 -20.81 -14.83 -22.29
C ASN A 486 -19.60 -15.53 -21.64
N GLY A 487 -18.36 -15.12 -21.95
CA GLY A 487 -17.14 -15.71 -21.41
C GLY A 487 -16.25 -14.73 -20.67
N PRO A 488 -15.09 -15.18 -20.16
CA PRO A 488 -14.21 -14.35 -19.34
C PRO A 488 -13.51 -13.25 -20.16
N ILE A 489 -13.19 -12.14 -19.50
CA ILE A 489 -12.50 -11.00 -20.12
C ILE A 489 -10.98 -11.28 -20.14
N PRO A 490 -10.28 -11.03 -21.26
CA PRO A 490 -8.82 -11.09 -21.30
C PRO A 490 -8.16 -10.05 -20.38
N ALA A 491 -7.25 -10.49 -19.50
CA ALA A 491 -6.67 -9.65 -18.43
C ALA A 491 -5.96 -8.35 -18.90
N HIS A 492 -5.44 -8.33 -20.12
CA HIS A 492 -4.71 -7.19 -20.69
C HIS A 492 -5.60 -6.02 -21.14
N LEU A 493 -6.93 -6.17 -21.12
CA LEU A 493 -7.89 -5.19 -21.67
C LEU A 493 -8.51 -4.27 -20.62
N PHE A 494 -8.10 -4.36 -19.35
CA PHE A 494 -8.68 -3.56 -18.27
C PHE A 494 -8.04 -2.18 -18.10
N GLY A 495 -7.00 -1.87 -18.89
CA GLY A 495 -6.25 -0.63 -18.78
C GLY A 495 -5.27 -0.58 -17.60
N SER A 496 -5.07 -1.72 -16.92
CA SER A 496 -3.97 -1.94 -15.97
C SER A 496 -3.20 -3.21 -16.34
N ILE A 497 -1.93 -3.27 -15.95
CA ILE A 497 -1.07 -4.43 -16.23
C ILE A 497 -1.46 -5.68 -15.42
N ASP A 498 -1.95 -5.50 -14.20
CA ASP A 498 -2.38 -6.61 -13.33
C ASP A 498 -3.83 -7.07 -13.61
N GLY A 499 -4.61 -6.23 -14.30
CA GLY A 499 -6.03 -6.44 -14.58
C GLY A 499 -6.94 -6.24 -13.37
N GLY A 500 -6.44 -5.63 -12.29
CA GLY A 500 -7.18 -5.41 -11.05
C GLY A 500 -7.73 -4.00 -10.85
N ASP A 501 -7.33 -3.03 -11.68
CA ASP A 501 -7.84 -1.65 -11.68
C ASP A 501 -8.44 -1.35 -13.05
N TRP A 502 -9.75 -1.12 -13.10
CA TRP A 502 -10.49 -0.91 -14.35
C TRP A 502 -10.76 0.58 -14.62
N SER A 503 -10.25 1.47 -13.75
CA SER A 503 -10.55 2.92 -13.76
C SER A 503 -10.06 3.65 -15.00
N ALA A 504 -9.08 3.10 -15.72
CA ALA A 504 -8.60 3.65 -16.99
C ALA A 504 -9.73 3.85 -18.00
N HIS A 505 -10.75 2.99 -17.95
CA HIS A 505 -11.90 3.02 -18.86
C HIS A 505 -13.05 3.90 -18.38
N TYR A 506 -12.92 4.57 -17.23
CA TYR A 506 -14.01 5.31 -16.60
C TYR A 506 -14.65 6.34 -17.56
N GLU A 507 -13.87 7.25 -18.14
CA GLU A 507 -14.42 8.34 -18.98
C GLU A 507 -15.19 7.82 -20.20
N GLN A 508 -14.72 6.73 -20.81
CA GLN A 508 -15.33 6.15 -22.01
C GLN A 508 -16.60 5.33 -21.70
N THR A 509 -16.74 4.88 -20.45
CA THR A 509 -17.76 3.91 -20.04
C THR A 509 -18.71 4.42 -18.95
N LYS A 510 -18.52 5.66 -18.48
CA LYS A 510 -19.31 6.23 -17.40
C LYS A 510 -20.82 6.20 -17.70
N PRO A 511 -21.66 5.82 -16.74
CA PRO A 511 -23.12 5.74 -16.91
C PRO A 511 -23.76 6.96 -17.58
N TYR A 512 -23.43 8.17 -17.10
CA TYR A 512 -24.00 9.43 -17.55
C TYR A 512 -22.92 10.38 -18.08
N ASP A 513 -23.27 11.24 -19.04
CA ASP A 513 -22.33 12.23 -19.60
C ASP A 513 -22.09 13.42 -18.67
N ASP A 514 -22.97 13.61 -17.68
CA ASP A 514 -22.85 14.61 -16.62
C ASP A 514 -21.46 14.57 -15.97
N GLN A 515 -20.89 15.76 -15.79
CA GLN A 515 -19.61 15.96 -15.13
C GLN A 515 -19.85 16.75 -13.84
N SER A 516 -19.24 16.29 -12.76
CA SER A 516 -19.26 17.03 -11.50
C SER A 516 -18.34 18.23 -11.59
N THR A 517 -18.84 19.44 -11.28
CA THR A 517 -18.03 20.66 -11.15
C THR A 517 -17.40 20.82 -9.77
N LEU A 518 -17.62 19.83 -8.88
CA LEU A 518 -17.19 19.90 -7.48
C LEU A 518 -15.66 20.09 -7.34
N PRO A 519 -14.79 19.38 -8.08
CA PRO A 519 -13.35 19.61 -8.02
C PRO A 519 -12.95 21.04 -8.42
N GLU A 520 -13.53 21.57 -9.51
CA GLU A 520 -13.24 22.90 -10.04
C GLU A 520 -13.72 24.00 -9.09
N ASP A 521 -14.95 23.89 -8.58
CA ASP A 521 -15.53 24.85 -7.64
C ASP A 521 -14.75 24.88 -6.31
N MET A 522 -14.29 23.72 -5.85
CA MET A 522 -13.44 23.61 -4.66
C MET A 522 -12.07 24.25 -4.89
N LEU A 523 -11.42 23.94 -6.03
CA LEU A 523 -10.13 24.52 -6.36
C LEU A 523 -10.22 26.05 -6.50
N PHE A 524 -11.25 26.54 -7.20
CA PHE A 524 -11.56 27.96 -7.30
C PHE A 524 -11.75 28.61 -5.92
N SER A 525 -12.48 27.95 -5.02
CA SER A 525 -12.68 28.41 -3.64
C SER A 525 -11.38 28.47 -2.84
N PHE A 526 -10.48 27.48 -3.00
CA PHE A 526 -9.16 27.52 -2.36
C PHE A 526 -8.32 28.69 -2.85
N HIS A 527 -8.30 28.96 -4.15
CA HIS A 527 -7.56 30.09 -4.71
C HIS A 527 -8.13 31.44 -4.28
N THR A 528 -9.45 31.63 -4.42
CA THR A 528 -10.11 32.91 -4.08
C THR A 528 -10.03 33.25 -2.59
N GLN A 529 -9.95 32.24 -1.73
CA GLN A 529 -9.79 32.42 -0.29
C GLN A 529 -8.32 32.35 0.18
N ASN A 530 -7.35 32.30 -0.75
CA ASN A 530 -5.91 32.25 -0.46
C ASN A 530 -5.50 31.12 0.50
N TYR A 531 -5.97 29.90 0.22
CA TYR A 531 -5.61 28.73 1.03
C TYR A 531 -4.18 28.27 0.77
N THR A 532 -3.59 27.70 1.81
CA THR A 532 -2.36 26.91 1.78
C THR A 532 -2.69 25.47 2.16
N SER A 533 -1.81 24.51 1.81
CA SER A 533 -2.00 23.11 2.23
C SER A 533 -2.10 22.99 3.75
N LYS A 534 -1.40 23.82 4.53
CA LYS A 534 -1.56 23.85 6.00
C LYS A 534 -2.97 24.27 6.41
N GLN A 535 -3.55 25.32 5.80
CA GLN A 535 -4.93 25.74 6.08
C GLN A 535 -5.97 24.68 5.68
N MET A 536 -5.69 23.90 4.63
CA MET A 536 -6.50 22.73 4.28
C MET A 536 -6.51 21.68 5.42
N PHE A 537 -5.36 21.37 6.02
CA PHE A 537 -5.32 20.51 7.23
C PHE A 537 -5.98 21.16 8.44
N VAL A 538 -5.95 22.49 8.57
CA VAL A 538 -6.71 23.20 9.62
C VAL A 538 -8.22 23.03 9.44
N LYS A 539 -8.74 22.99 8.20
CA LYS A 539 -10.14 22.64 7.94
C LYS A 539 -10.48 21.23 8.39
N ALA A 540 -9.66 20.25 8.00
CA ALA A 540 -9.82 18.88 8.49
C ALA A 540 -9.78 18.81 10.03
N TYR A 541 -8.84 19.50 10.68
CA TYR A 541 -8.79 19.60 12.14
C TYR A 541 -10.07 20.18 12.74
N ARG A 542 -10.62 21.27 12.18
CA ARG A 542 -11.89 21.86 12.65
C ARG A 542 -13.06 20.88 12.52
N TYR A 543 -13.09 20.10 11.44
CA TYR A 543 -14.06 19.03 11.28
C TYR A 543 -13.94 17.98 12.39
N PHE A 544 -12.75 17.45 12.67
CA PHE A 544 -12.55 16.51 13.77
C PHE A 544 -12.93 17.12 15.14
N LYS A 545 -12.59 18.41 15.37
CA LYS A 545 -13.00 19.15 16.57
C LYS A 545 -14.53 19.24 16.72
N SER A 546 -15.28 19.45 15.64
CA SER A 546 -16.75 19.56 15.70
C SER A 546 -17.43 18.23 15.99
N ILE A 547 -16.74 17.10 15.80
CA ILE A 547 -17.23 15.75 16.09
C ILE A 547 -16.54 15.15 17.33
N GLY A 548 -16.19 15.99 18.30
CA GLY A 548 -15.75 15.55 19.63
C GLY A 548 -14.29 15.08 19.76
N PHE A 549 -13.45 15.21 18.72
CA PHE A 549 -12.02 14.89 18.89
C PHE A 549 -11.28 15.98 19.69
N PRO A 550 -10.24 15.59 20.44
CA PRO A 550 -9.48 16.52 21.27
C PRO A 550 -8.62 17.49 20.43
N SER A 551 -8.08 18.51 21.08
CA SER A 551 -7.10 19.40 20.44
C SER A 551 -5.76 18.69 20.29
N LEU A 552 -5.09 18.90 19.15
CA LEU A 552 -3.75 18.38 18.90
C LEU A 552 -2.69 19.31 19.53
N PRO A 553 -1.51 18.78 19.91
CA PRO A 553 -0.45 19.59 20.49
C PRO A 553 0.11 20.59 19.47
N LYS A 554 0.62 21.74 19.95
CA LYS A 554 1.23 22.78 19.09
C LYS A 554 2.34 22.23 18.19
N THR A 555 3.08 21.24 18.68
CA THR A 555 4.16 20.54 17.96
C THR A 555 3.68 19.92 16.64
N PHE A 556 2.43 19.47 16.57
CA PHE A 556 1.85 18.95 15.32
C PHE A 556 1.91 19.99 14.20
N TRP A 557 1.55 21.24 14.49
CA TRP A 557 1.48 22.32 13.49
C TRP A 557 2.83 22.92 13.14
N THR A 558 3.80 22.85 14.06
CA THR A 558 5.15 23.39 13.84
C THR A 558 6.09 22.37 13.20
N ASN A 559 5.91 21.07 13.48
CA ASN A 559 6.85 20.04 13.07
C ASN A 559 6.40 19.25 11.83
N SER A 560 5.12 19.33 11.44
CA SER A 560 4.61 18.62 10.26
C SER A 560 5.03 19.27 8.94
N HIS A 561 5.09 18.45 7.89
CA HIS A 561 5.24 18.88 6.51
C HIS A 561 3.93 18.61 5.77
N PHE A 562 3.13 19.66 5.56
CA PHE A 562 1.83 19.57 4.87
C PHE A 562 1.98 19.67 3.35
N ALA A 563 3.00 20.39 2.87
CA ALA A 563 3.32 20.60 1.46
C ALA A 563 4.80 20.28 1.19
N ARG A 564 5.17 20.19 -0.10
CA ARG A 564 6.57 20.04 -0.52
C ARG A 564 7.39 21.25 -0.08
N VAL A 565 8.53 20.98 0.56
CA VAL A 565 9.55 21.99 0.83
C VAL A 565 10.54 21.96 -0.32
N TRP A 566 10.72 23.10 -1.01
CA TRP A 566 11.55 23.18 -2.22
C TRP A 566 13.03 23.46 -1.95
N SER A 567 13.39 23.94 -0.76
CA SER A 567 14.78 24.24 -0.38
C SER A 567 15.63 22.99 -0.11
N ARG A 568 15.05 21.78 -0.21
CA ARG A 568 15.72 20.50 0.05
C ARG A 568 15.00 19.35 -0.62
N ASP A 569 15.73 18.25 -0.82
CA ASP A 569 15.12 17.00 -1.26
C ASP A 569 14.29 16.38 -0.13
N MET A 570 13.07 15.98 -0.47
CA MET A 570 12.10 15.42 0.46
C MET A 570 11.38 14.23 -0.18
N ILE A 571 11.15 13.17 0.59
CA ILE A 571 10.44 11.98 0.12
C ILE A 571 8.94 12.20 0.33
N CYS A 572 8.24 12.52 -0.75
CA CYS A 572 6.78 12.77 -0.71
C CYS A 572 5.98 11.50 -0.47
N ASN A 573 6.20 10.48 -1.29
CA ASN A 573 5.38 9.27 -1.31
C ASN A 573 6.02 8.10 -0.54
N PRO A 574 5.23 7.29 0.19
CA PRO A 574 3.82 7.53 0.50
C PRO A 574 3.64 8.66 1.53
N PRO A 575 2.51 9.39 1.51
CA PRO A 575 2.14 10.28 2.60
C PRO A 575 1.93 9.49 3.89
N ALA A 576 2.17 10.11 5.05
CA ALA A 576 2.16 9.38 6.33
C ALA A 576 1.76 10.24 7.54
N ALA A 577 1.05 9.62 8.47
CA ALA A 577 0.86 10.08 9.85
C ALA A 577 1.80 9.30 10.79
N LEU A 578 2.54 10.03 11.64
CA LEU A 578 3.67 9.53 12.43
C LEU A 578 3.54 9.89 13.91
N ASP A 579 3.69 8.89 14.77
CA ASP A 579 3.89 9.02 16.21
C ASP A 579 5.41 9.01 16.47
N MET A 580 5.94 10.09 17.04
CA MET A 580 7.38 10.22 17.33
C MET A 580 7.82 9.48 18.60
N ARG A 581 6.90 8.74 19.23
CA ARG A 581 7.13 7.77 20.32
C ARG A 581 7.58 8.42 21.64
N ASP A 582 7.40 9.73 21.78
CA ASP A 582 7.63 10.47 23.02
C ASP A 582 6.35 10.79 23.81
N GLY A 583 5.18 10.42 23.26
CA GLY A 583 3.87 10.65 23.86
C GLY A 583 3.30 12.06 23.68
N SER A 584 3.99 12.93 22.95
CA SER A 584 3.65 14.36 22.80
C SER A 584 3.83 14.92 21.39
N ASP A 585 4.65 14.30 20.54
CA ASP A 585 4.95 14.76 19.19
C ASP A 585 4.39 13.79 18.15
N PHE A 586 3.46 14.33 17.35
CA PHE A 586 2.77 13.63 16.28
C PHE A 586 2.89 14.51 15.04
N ARG A 587 3.10 13.89 13.89
CA ARG A 587 3.41 14.61 12.66
C ARG A 587 2.68 14.03 11.46
N VAL A 588 2.45 14.89 10.48
CA VAL A 588 2.11 14.49 9.11
C VAL A 588 3.27 14.81 8.18
N LYS A 589 3.50 13.90 7.24
CA LYS A 589 4.36 14.10 6.07
C LYS A 589 3.51 13.91 4.82
N SER A 590 3.25 15.01 4.12
CA SER A 590 2.56 15.04 2.83
C SER A 590 3.18 16.09 1.92
N CYS A 591 3.06 15.86 0.61
CA CYS A 591 3.31 16.88 -0.41
C CYS A 591 1.97 17.32 -1.00
N ALA A 592 1.02 17.67 -0.11
CA ALA A 592 -0.35 17.93 -0.49
C ALA A 592 -0.45 19.23 -1.30
N GLN A 593 -1.19 19.17 -2.39
CA GLN A 593 -1.59 20.25 -3.25
C GLN A 593 -3.02 20.69 -2.90
N LEU A 594 -3.44 21.87 -3.36
CA LEU A 594 -4.81 22.32 -3.18
C LEU A 594 -5.70 21.60 -4.20
N GLY A 595 -6.80 21.03 -3.73
CA GLY A 595 -7.76 20.33 -4.57
C GLY A 595 -8.45 19.20 -3.83
N LEU A 596 -9.46 18.61 -4.47
CA LEU A 596 -10.28 17.55 -3.88
C LEU A 596 -9.47 16.33 -3.42
N PRO A 597 -8.56 15.74 -4.21
CA PRO A 597 -7.87 14.50 -3.81
C PRO A 597 -7.04 14.67 -2.53
N ASP A 598 -6.35 15.80 -2.40
CA ASP A 598 -5.52 16.08 -1.23
C ASP A 598 -6.33 16.63 -0.04
N PHE A 599 -7.54 17.14 -0.27
CA PHE A 599 -8.51 17.41 0.80
C PHE A 599 -9.03 16.13 1.45
N GLU A 600 -9.33 15.11 0.65
CA GLU A 600 -9.64 13.75 1.13
C GLU A 600 -8.44 13.14 1.87
N LEU A 601 -7.23 13.25 1.30
CA LEU A 601 -6.00 12.80 1.94
C LEU A 601 -5.78 13.47 3.30
N ALA A 602 -6.03 14.78 3.41
CA ALA A 602 -5.91 15.50 4.67
C ALA A 602 -6.82 14.91 5.76
N HIS A 603 -8.08 14.58 5.44
CA HIS A 603 -9.01 13.96 6.41
C HIS A 603 -8.59 12.54 6.78
N SER A 604 -8.14 11.74 5.81
CA SER A 604 -7.60 10.40 6.02
C SER A 604 -6.36 10.39 6.92
N LEU A 605 -5.41 11.30 6.69
CA LEU A 605 -4.21 11.43 7.51
C LEU A 605 -4.53 11.96 8.91
N MET A 606 -5.45 12.91 9.02
CA MET A 606 -5.91 13.43 10.32
C MET A 606 -6.60 12.33 11.15
N ALA A 607 -7.40 11.45 10.53
CA ALA A 607 -7.97 10.29 11.21
C ALA A 607 -6.88 9.39 11.82
N GLN A 608 -5.81 9.12 11.06
CA GLN A 608 -4.69 8.31 11.53
C GLN A 608 -3.89 9.01 12.65
N VAL A 609 -3.68 10.32 12.55
CA VAL A 609 -3.05 11.12 13.63
C VAL A 609 -3.90 11.06 14.88
N TYR A 610 -5.21 11.20 14.77
CA TYR A 610 -6.11 11.12 15.92
C TYR A 610 -6.16 9.73 16.54
N TYR A 611 -6.07 8.67 15.76
CA TYR A 611 -5.94 7.31 16.30
C TYR A 611 -4.68 7.21 17.17
N GLN A 612 -3.54 7.60 16.60
CA GLN A 612 -2.25 7.64 17.29
C GLN A 612 -2.29 8.48 18.56
N TYR A 613 -2.92 9.64 18.48
CA TYR A 613 -3.07 10.55 19.59
C TYR A 613 -3.97 9.99 20.70
N LEU A 614 -5.09 9.32 20.36
CA LEU A 614 -6.05 8.83 21.35
C LEU A 614 -5.49 7.67 22.19
N TYR A 615 -4.76 6.73 21.59
CA TYR A 615 -4.13 5.62 22.33
C TYR A 615 -2.77 5.99 22.96
N ARG A 616 -2.31 7.24 22.89
CA ARG A 616 -0.96 7.64 23.39
C ARG A 616 -0.69 7.31 24.86
N LEU A 617 -1.75 7.16 25.66
CA LEU A 617 -1.66 6.83 27.09
C LEU A 617 -1.60 5.32 27.36
N GLN A 618 -1.77 4.47 26.33
CA GLN A 618 -1.61 3.03 26.45
C GLN A 618 -0.14 2.65 26.74
N PRO A 619 0.10 1.47 27.35
CA PRO A 619 1.43 0.84 27.36
C PRO A 619 2.03 0.80 25.96
N LEU A 620 3.36 0.88 25.85
CA LEU A 620 4.03 1.05 24.55
C LEU A 620 3.63 -0.03 23.52
N LEU A 621 3.49 -1.28 23.97
CA LEU A 621 3.08 -2.41 23.14
C LEU A 621 1.64 -2.33 22.63
N PHE A 622 0.81 -1.46 23.22
CA PHE A 622 -0.58 -1.21 22.84
C PHE A 622 -0.77 0.10 22.05
N ARG A 623 0.31 0.85 21.78
CA ARG A 623 0.29 2.09 20.96
C ARG A 623 0.31 1.81 19.46
N GLU A 624 -0.60 0.94 19.04
CA GLU A 624 -0.90 0.58 17.67
C GLU A 624 -2.43 0.46 17.54
N PRO A 625 -3.02 0.58 16.35
CA PRO A 625 -4.43 0.29 16.17
C PRO A 625 -4.73 -1.20 16.43
N ALA A 626 -5.98 -1.53 16.76
CA ALA A 626 -6.43 -2.92 17.01
C ALA A 626 -6.07 -3.89 15.86
N SER A 627 -6.15 -3.39 14.63
CA SER A 627 -5.46 -3.95 13.47
C SER A 627 -5.24 -2.86 12.43
N SER A 628 -4.39 -3.16 11.46
CA SER A 628 -4.14 -2.26 10.36
C SER A 628 -5.35 -2.13 9.41
N SER A 629 -6.16 -3.18 9.23
CA SER A 629 -7.44 -3.11 8.51
C SER A 629 -8.44 -2.17 9.17
N ILE A 630 -8.52 -2.14 10.51
CA ILE A 630 -9.41 -1.20 11.23
C ILE A 630 -8.93 0.24 11.03
N SER A 631 -7.62 0.50 11.14
CA SER A 631 -7.06 1.83 10.92
C SER A 631 -7.28 2.34 9.49
N ASP A 632 -7.07 1.49 8.50
CA ASP A 632 -7.26 1.83 7.09
C ASP A 632 -8.75 2.10 6.80
N ALA A 633 -9.65 1.27 7.33
CA ALA A 633 -11.09 1.44 7.19
C ALA A 633 -11.56 2.78 7.77
N ILE A 634 -11.13 3.13 8.99
CA ILE A 634 -11.47 4.43 9.61
C ILE A 634 -10.95 5.59 8.77
N ALA A 635 -9.70 5.50 8.29
CA ALA A 635 -9.12 6.56 7.45
C ALA A 635 -9.89 6.73 6.13
N LYS A 636 -10.37 5.64 5.52
CA LYS A 636 -11.20 5.68 4.31
C LYS A 636 -12.60 6.23 4.56
N VAL A 637 -13.23 5.94 5.69
CA VAL A 637 -14.50 6.58 6.08
C VAL A 637 -14.37 8.10 6.13
N PHE A 638 -13.31 8.62 6.77
CA PHE A 638 -13.10 10.07 6.82
C PHE A 638 -12.69 10.68 5.48
N SER A 639 -11.96 9.95 4.64
CA SER A 639 -11.67 10.33 3.25
C SER A 639 -12.97 10.54 2.47
N PHE A 640 -13.89 9.57 2.56
CA PHE A 640 -15.19 9.62 1.89
C PHE A 640 -16.06 10.78 2.40
N LEU A 641 -16.20 10.92 3.73
CA LEU A 641 -17.03 11.97 4.34
C LEU A 641 -16.53 13.39 4.04
N ALA A 642 -15.24 13.56 3.73
CA ALA A 642 -14.67 14.84 3.32
C ALA A 642 -15.34 15.40 2.05
N THR A 643 -15.96 14.54 1.23
CA THR A 643 -16.60 14.94 -0.03
C THR A 643 -18.10 15.20 0.09
N ASN A 644 -18.68 15.11 1.29
CA ASN A 644 -20.11 15.33 1.48
C ASN A 644 -20.50 16.78 1.08
N PRO A 645 -21.45 17.00 0.16
CA PRO A 645 -21.77 18.34 -0.33
C PRO A 645 -22.25 19.31 0.74
N HIS A 646 -23.02 18.84 1.73
CA HIS A 646 -23.46 19.69 2.85
C HIS A 646 -22.27 20.14 3.71
N TYR A 647 -21.30 19.26 3.96
CA TYR A 647 -20.07 19.63 4.65
C TYR A 647 -19.28 20.66 3.84
N LEU A 648 -19.03 20.42 2.56
CA LEU A 648 -18.27 21.34 1.71
C LEU A 648 -18.92 22.72 1.61
N TYR A 649 -20.25 22.76 1.47
CA TYR A 649 -21.03 24.00 1.47
C TYR A 649 -20.90 24.74 2.80
N SER A 650 -21.02 24.05 3.94
CA SER A 650 -20.82 24.64 5.27
C SER A 650 -19.43 25.25 5.46
N GLN A 651 -18.43 24.70 4.76
CA GLN A 651 -17.06 25.21 4.78
C GLN A 651 -16.81 26.35 3.79
N LYS A 652 -17.83 26.74 3.00
CA LYS A 652 -17.75 27.70 1.89
C LYS A 652 -16.73 27.26 0.83
N LEU A 653 -16.62 25.97 0.59
CA LEU A 653 -15.74 25.40 -0.43
C LEU A 653 -16.47 25.11 -1.74
N VAL A 654 -17.80 25.06 -1.72
CA VAL A 654 -18.64 24.89 -2.91
C VAL A 654 -19.89 25.75 -2.80
N PRO A 655 -20.51 26.17 -3.93
CA PRO A 655 -21.78 26.89 -3.93
C PRO A 655 -22.97 26.01 -3.52
N ALA A 656 -24.10 26.64 -3.20
CA ALA A 656 -25.34 25.96 -2.77
C ALA A 656 -25.93 25.03 -3.84
N SER A 657 -25.56 25.19 -5.11
CA SER A 657 -26.00 24.31 -6.21
C SER A 657 -25.58 22.86 -6.01
N HIS A 658 -24.51 22.58 -5.25
CA HIS A 658 -24.09 21.21 -4.92
C HIS A 658 -24.97 20.53 -3.87
N LEU A 659 -25.88 21.26 -3.21
CA LEU A 659 -26.83 20.67 -2.26
C LEU A 659 -27.97 19.91 -2.95
N ASP A 660 -28.18 20.16 -4.25
CA ASP A 660 -29.08 19.37 -5.09
C ASP A 660 -28.30 18.21 -5.70
N ILE A 661 -28.26 17.09 -4.97
CA ILE A 661 -27.48 15.92 -5.35
C ILE A 661 -28.18 15.20 -6.50
N GLN A 662 -27.54 15.21 -7.67
CA GLN A 662 -28.09 14.55 -8.86
C GLN A 662 -27.75 13.06 -8.87
N ASP A 663 -28.76 12.21 -9.06
CA ASP A 663 -28.61 10.75 -9.18
C ASP A 663 -27.52 10.35 -10.21
N ALA A 664 -27.44 11.07 -11.33
CA ALA A 664 -26.45 10.82 -12.37
C ALA A 664 -25.01 10.94 -11.86
N LEU A 665 -24.73 11.97 -11.03
CA LEU A 665 -23.41 12.19 -10.44
C LEU A 665 -23.09 11.15 -9.36
N VAL A 666 -24.09 10.72 -8.57
CA VAL A 666 -23.93 9.65 -7.58
C VAL A 666 -23.57 8.34 -8.28
N VAL A 667 -24.31 7.96 -9.32
CA VAL A 667 -24.05 6.73 -10.08
C VAL A 667 -22.67 6.78 -10.76
N ASN A 668 -22.28 7.91 -11.35
CA ASN A 668 -20.95 8.08 -11.94
C ASN A 668 -19.83 7.94 -10.87
N LYS A 669 -19.97 8.56 -9.70
CA LYS A 669 -19.03 8.42 -8.57
C LYS A 669 -18.91 6.96 -8.14
N LEU A 670 -20.03 6.31 -7.85
CA LEU A 670 -20.07 4.91 -7.41
C LEU A 670 -19.46 3.99 -8.47
N TYR A 671 -19.74 4.24 -9.75
CA TYR A 671 -19.16 3.48 -10.85
C TYR A 671 -17.64 3.59 -10.88
N LYS A 672 -17.09 4.81 -10.77
CA LYS A 672 -15.63 5.02 -10.68
C LYS A 672 -15.02 4.25 -9.50
N GLU A 673 -15.60 4.40 -8.32
CA GLU A 673 -15.12 3.70 -7.11
C GLU A 673 -15.19 2.17 -7.26
N ALA A 674 -16.21 1.66 -7.95
CA ALA A 674 -16.37 0.23 -8.21
C ALA A 674 -15.31 -0.30 -9.17
N LEU A 675 -14.94 0.45 -10.22
CA LEU A 675 -13.85 0.09 -11.13
C LEU A 675 -12.48 0.06 -10.44
N GLU A 676 -12.26 0.95 -9.47
CA GLU A 676 -10.99 1.05 -8.73
C GLU A 676 -10.86 0.00 -7.60
N ASN A 677 -11.94 -0.23 -6.85
CA ASN A 677 -11.87 -0.96 -5.58
C ASN A 677 -12.71 -2.24 -5.55
N LEU A 678 -13.96 -2.19 -6.01
CA LEU A 678 -14.85 -3.36 -6.01
C LEU A 678 -14.34 -4.44 -6.98
N ALA A 679 -13.90 -4.01 -8.16
CA ALA A 679 -13.33 -4.87 -9.19
C ALA A 679 -12.07 -5.64 -8.73
N LYS A 680 -11.31 -5.05 -7.79
CA LYS A 680 -10.09 -5.62 -7.24
C LYS A 680 -10.33 -6.72 -6.20
N LEU A 681 -11.49 -6.75 -5.54
CA LEU A 681 -11.74 -7.70 -4.44
C LEU A 681 -11.54 -9.17 -4.84
N PRO A 682 -12.08 -9.66 -5.98
CA PRO A 682 -11.90 -11.06 -6.34
C PRO A 682 -10.44 -11.37 -6.72
N PHE A 683 -9.70 -10.40 -7.28
CA PHE A 683 -8.26 -10.54 -7.56
C PHE A 683 -7.44 -10.76 -6.28
N ASP A 684 -7.71 -9.99 -5.23
CA ASP A 684 -7.07 -10.13 -3.91
C ASP A 684 -7.45 -11.47 -3.23
N ILE A 685 -8.71 -11.93 -3.38
CA ILE A 685 -9.16 -13.26 -2.88
C ILE A 685 -8.39 -14.38 -3.57
N VAL A 686 -8.22 -14.30 -4.89
CA VAL A 686 -7.49 -15.30 -5.68
C VAL A 686 -6.04 -15.37 -5.23
N ALA A 687 -5.38 -14.22 -5.02
CA ALA A 687 -4.00 -14.15 -4.55
C ALA A 687 -3.77 -14.89 -3.23
N ASP A 688 -4.63 -14.71 -2.24
CA ASP A 688 -4.47 -15.37 -0.95
C ASP A 688 -4.88 -16.84 -0.97
N ASN A 689 -5.99 -17.19 -1.63
CA ASN A 689 -6.38 -18.60 -1.78
C ASN A 689 -5.29 -19.42 -2.48
N TRP A 690 -4.72 -18.89 -3.56
CA TRP A 690 -3.63 -19.53 -4.30
C TRP A 690 -2.35 -19.66 -3.44
N ARG A 691 -1.99 -18.65 -2.64
CA ARG A 691 -0.84 -18.72 -1.74
C ARG A 691 -1.05 -19.71 -0.59
N TYR A 692 -2.24 -19.73 0.01
CA TYR A 692 -2.59 -20.68 1.06
C TYR A 692 -2.47 -22.12 0.58
N GLU A 693 -2.99 -22.44 -0.62
CA GLU A 693 -2.86 -23.78 -1.18
C GLU A 693 -1.39 -24.16 -1.47
N GLN A 694 -0.53 -23.20 -1.82
CA GLN A 694 0.91 -23.44 -1.94
C GLN A 694 1.59 -23.69 -0.60
N PHE A 695 1.28 -22.88 0.42
CA PHE A 695 1.82 -23.10 1.77
C PHE A 695 1.42 -24.46 2.32
N GLU A 696 0.18 -24.87 2.08
CA GLU A 696 -0.40 -26.16 2.46
C GLU A 696 0.11 -27.34 1.59
N GLY A 697 0.85 -27.07 0.50
CA GLY A 697 1.34 -28.09 -0.42
C GLY A 697 0.26 -28.81 -1.23
N LYS A 698 -0.93 -28.18 -1.38
CA LYS A 698 -2.09 -28.76 -2.09
C LYS A 698 -1.99 -28.65 -3.61
N ILE A 699 -1.17 -27.73 -4.13
CA ILE A 699 -1.01 -27.55 -5.58
C ILE A 699 0.11 -28.48 -6.09
N PRO A 700 -0.18 -29.41 -7.02
CA PRO A 700 0.85 -30.30 -7.57
C PRO A 700 2.00 -29.52 -8.24
N PRO A 701 3.25 -30.03 -8.16
CA PRO A 701 4.37 -29.47 -8.92
C PRO A 701 4.03 -29.40 -10.42
N GLY A 702 4.27 -28.23 -11.05
CA GLY A 702 3.92 -27.99 -12.46
C GLY A 702 2.48 -27.52 -12.71
N LYS A 703 1.61 -27.50 -11.69
CA LYS A 703 0.22 -27.00 -11.78
C LYS A 703 0.01 -25.65 -11.08
N ILE A 704 1.10 -25.02 -10.65
CA ILE A 704 1.07 -23.74 -9.91
C ILE A 704 0.42 -22.63 -10.74
N ASN A 705 0.79 -22.48 -12.02
CA ASN A 705 0.20 -21.45 -12.89
C ASN A 705 -1.21 -21.82 -13.36
N ASP A 706 -1.46 -23.12 -13.62
CA ASP A 706 -2.80 -23.61 -13.98
C ASP A 706 -3.81 -23.27 -12.88
N ARG A 707 -3.44 -23.50 -11.62
CA ARG A 707 -4.30 -23.21 -10.48
C ARG A 707 -4.56 -21.72 -10.29
N TRP A 708 -3.59 -20.87 -10.60
CA TRP A 708 -3.77 -19.41 -10.60
C TRP A 708 -4.88 -19.01 -11.58
N TRP A 709 -4.80 -19.46 -12.84
CA TRP A 709 -5.80 -19.15 -13.87
C TRP A 709 -7.17 -19.78 -13.61
N GLU A 710 -7.22 -20.98 -13.03
CA GLU A 710 -8.48 -21.59 -12.59
C GLU A 710 -9.19 -20.71 -11.55
N LEU A 711 -8.45 -20.21 -10.56
CA LEU A 711 -8.99 -19.33 -9.52
C LEU A 711 -9.41 -17.97 -10.09
N ARG A 712 -8.59 -17.34 -10.95
CA ARG A 712 -8.96 -16.08 -11.63
C ARG A 712 -10.22 -16.25 -12.46
N ASN A 713 -10.34 -17.32 -13.22
CA ASN A 713 -11.56 -17.58 -13.98
C ASN A 713 -12.76 -17.79 -13.06
N LYS A 714 -12.61 -18.53 -11.94
CA LYS A 714 -13.70 -18.79 -10.99
C LYS A 714 -14.22 -17.52 -10.31
N TYR A 715 -13.33 -16.65 -9.81
CA TYR A 715 -13.71 -15.50 -8.97
C TYR A 715 -13.82 -14.19 -9.75
N GLU A 716 -13.02 -13.98 -10.78
CA GLU A 716 -12.99 -12.72 -11.53
C GLU A 716 -13.69 -12.82 -12.89
N GLY A 717 -13.85 -14.03 -13.44
CA GLY A 717 -14.25 -14.16 -14.84
C GLY A 717 -13.21 -13.56 -15.78
N VAL A 718 -11.94 -13.79 -15.47
CA VAL A 718 -10.79 -13.29 -16.22
C VAL A 718 -9.95 -14.45 -16.74
N ARG A 719 -9.43 -14.29 -17.96
CA ARG A 719 -8.53 -15.27 -18.60
C ARG A 719 -7.24 -14.62 -19.10
N ALA A 720 -6.23 -15.45 -19.33
CA ALA A 720 -5.03 -15.02 -20.03
C ALA A 720 -5.37 -14.61 -21.48
N PRO A 721 -4.65 -13.62 -22.07
CA PRO A 721 -4.85 -13.18 -23.46
C PRO A 721 -4.77 -14.32 -24.47
N GLN A 722 -3.80 -15.21 -24.28
CA GLN A 722 -3.49 -16.36 -25.12
C GLN A 722 -3.29 -17.59 -24.23
N PRO A 723 -3.22 -18.82 -24.79
CA PRO A 723 -2.83 -19.99 -24.02
C PRO A 723 -1.51 -19.71 -23.26
N TYR A 724 -1.59 -19.74 -21.93
CA TYR A 724 -0.45 -19.46 -21.08
C TYR A 724 0.41 -20.71 -20.91
N ASN A 725 1.70 -20.51 -20.62
CA ASN A 725 2.58 -21.61 -20.29
C ASN A 725 2.34 -22.06 -18.84
N SER A 726 1.92 -23.31 -18.64
CA SER A 726 1.74 -23.89 -17.30
C SER A 726 3.02 -23.85 -16.44
N SER A 727 4.19 -23.74 -17.07
CA SER A 727 5.48 -23.62 -16.40
C SER A 727 5.80 -22.21 -15.89
N ASN A 728 5.06 -21.17 -16.30
CA ASN A 728 5.26 -19.78 -15.85
C ASN A 728 4.79 -19.58 -14.39
N LEU A 729 4.84 -18.32 -13.93
CA LEU A 729 4.31 -17.91 -12.64
C LEU A 729 3.65 -16.52 -12.77
N ASP A 730 2.53 -16.47 -13.47
CA ASP A 730 1.87 -15.21 -13.85
C ASP A 730 1.35 -14.45 -12.62
N ALA A 731 1.07 -15.16 -11.52
CA ALA A 731 0.68 -14.59 -10.23
C ALA A 731 1.67 -13.52 -9.71
N LEU A 732 2.94 -13.50 -10.16
CA LEU A 732 3.90 -12.47 -9.77
C LEU A 732 3.51 -11.05 -10.23
N MET A 733 2.57 -10.89 -11.17
CA MET A 733 2.01 -9.57 -11.51
C MET A 733 1.36 -8.88 -10.30
N HIS A 734 0.83 -9.66 -9.36
CA HIS A 734 0.12 -9.15 -8.21
C HIS A 734 1.11 -8.57 -7.20
N THR A 735 0.96 -7.29 -6.87
CA THR A 735 1.92 -6.55 -6.01
C THR A 735 2.03 -7.14 -4.60
N ALA A 736 0.91 -7.59 -4.01
CA ALA A 736 0.92 -8.30 -2.73
C ALA A 736 1.74 -9.62 -2.73
N ILE A 737 1.99 -10.21 -3.91
CA ILE A 737 2.77 -11.42 -4.09
C ILE A 737 4.24 -11.08 -4.33
N SER A 738 4.56 -10.29 -5.36
CA SER A 738 5.95 -10.05 -5.78
C SER A 738 6.66 -8.93 -5.01
N GLN A 739 5.98 -7.81 -4.79
CA GLN A 739 6.60 -6.62 -4.20
C GLN A 739 6.56 -6.65 -2.67
N VAL A 740 5.43 -7.06 -2.08
CA VAL A 740 5.19 -6.94 -0.63
C VAL A 740 5.31 -8.28 0.11
N HIS A 741 4.95 -9.40 -0.54
CA HIS A 741 4.79 -10.74 0.06
C HIS A 741 4.02 -10.71 1.39
N SER A 742 2.80 -10.19 1.33
CA SER A 742 1.92 -10.07 2.49
C SER A 742 0.47 -10.38 2.10
N PRO A 743 -0.39 -10.80 3.05
CA PRO A 743 -1.78 -11.17 2.76
C PRO A 743 -2.55 -10.02 2.11
N ALA A 744 -3.22 -10.31 0.99
CA ALA A 744 -4.12 -9.37 0.32
C ALA A 744 -5.46 -9.24 1.08
N THR A 745 -5.83 -10.24 1.88
CA THR A 745 -7.01 -10.29 2.77
C THR A 745 -7.17 -9.05 3.64
N ARG A 746 -6.07 -8.40 4.03
CA ARG A 746 -6.11 -7.14 4.79
C ARG A 746 -6.96 -6.07 4.08
N SER A 747 -6.74 -5.89 2.77
CA SER A 747 -7.41 -4.87 1.97
C SER A 747 -8.89 -5.18 1.83
N LEU A 748 -9.24 -6.46 1.62
CA LEU A 748 -10.63 -6.92 1.58
C LEU A 748 -11.35 -6.65 2.90
N ILE A 749 -10.76 -7.04 4.04
CA ILE A 749 -11.35 -6.79 5.35
C ILE A 749 -11.53 -5.28 5.57
N SER A 750 -10.51 -4.48 5.26
CA SER A 750 -10.61 -3.02 5.37
C SER A 750 -11.76 -2.46 4.52
N TYR A 751 -11.90 -2.93 3.28
CA TYR A 751 -12.90 -2.43 2.35
C TYR A 751 -14.33 -2.81 2.74
N VAL A 752 -14.55 -3.98 3.35
CA VAL A 752 -15.87 -4.34 3.90
C VAL A 752 -16.16 -3.54 5.18
N VAL A 753 -15.18 -3.51 6.08
CA VAL A 753 -15.33 -2.88 7.40
C VAL A 753 -15.55 -1.37 7.30
N GLN A 754 -14.96 -0.68 6.30
CA GLN A 754 -15.17 0.76 6.15
C GLN A 754 -16.66 1.11 5.97
N PHE A 755 -17.44 0.29 5.28
CA PHE A 755 -18.88 0.53 5.11
C PHE A 755 -19.69 0.16 6.36
N GLN A 756 -19.26 -0.87 7.12
CA GLN A 756 -19.84 -1.16 8.43
C GLN A 756 -19.63 0.00 9.40
N ILE A 757 -18.42 0.57 9.43
CA ILE A 757 -18.08 1.74 10.26
C ILE A 757 -18.86 2.97 9.78
N LEU A 758 -18.90 3.23 8.47
CA LEU A 758 -19.67 4.35 7.90
C LEU A 758 -21.13 4.28 8.33
N LYS A 759 -21.79 3.13 8.16
CA LYS A 759 -23.19 2.92 8.56
C LYS A 759 -23.40 3.12 10.06
N ALA A 760 -22.48 2.64 10.89
CA ALA A 760 -22.57 2.78 12.34
C ALA A 760 -22.43 4.24 12.81
N MET A 761 -21.68 5.05 12.08
CA MET A 761 -21.43 6.47 12.39
C MET A 761 -22.48 7.41 11.77
N CYS A 762 -23.16 7.01 10.70
CA CYS A 762 -24.21 7.82 10.10
C CYS A 762 -25.53 7.73 10.90
N PRO A 763 -26.28 8.84 11.02
CA PRO A 763 -27.62 8.81 11.59
C PRO A 763 -28.55 7.83 10.87
N GLN A 764 -29.53 7.28 11.59
CA GLN A 764 -30.52 6.38 10.99
C GLN A 764 -31.31 7.07 9.86
N GLY A 765 -31.57 6.34 8.78
CA GLY A 765 -32.29 6.85 7.61
C GLY A 765 -31.43 7.62 6.61
N THR A 766 -30.12 7.76 6.85
CA THR A 766 -29.19 8.37 5.88
C THR A 766 -29.08 7.49 4.64
N VAL A 767 -29.13 8.09 3.45
CA VAL A 767 -28.72 7.45 2.20
C VAL A 767 -27.19 7.34 2.17
N LEU A 768 -26.65 6.14 2.42
CA LEU A 768 -25.20 5.95 2.62
C LEU A 768 -24.34 6.40 1.42
N SER A 769 -24.84 6.25 0.18
CA SER A 769 -24.12 6.65 -1.04
C SER A 769 -23.84 8.15 -1.14
N GLU A 770 -24.64 8.98 -0.46
CA GLU A 770 -24.50 10.44 -0.41
C GLU A 770 -23.64 10.90 0.79
N GLY A 771 -23.34 9.98 1.70
CA GLY A 771 -22.65 10.25 2.95
C GLY A 771 -23.55 10.90 3.99
N CYS A 772 -22.96 11.32 5.11
CA CYS A 772 -23.70 11.88 6.24
C CYS A 772 -22.92 12.98 6.96
N ILE A 773 -23.64 13.79 7.72
CA ILE A 773 -23.03 14.72 8.67
C ILE A 773 -22.91 14.04 10.03
N LEU A 774 -21.70 14.01 10.56
CA LEU A 774 -21.40 13.44 11.87
C LEU A 774 -21.57 14.46 12.99
N SER A 775 -21.74 13.96 14.21
CA SER A 775 -21.78 14.75 15.44
C SER A 775 -20.87 14.12 16.51
N GLU A 776 -20.71 14.79 17.64
CA GLU A 776 -19.97 14.25 18.78
C GLU A 776 -20.53 12.92 19.27
N ASP A 777 -21.86 12.77 19.30
CA ASP A 777 -22.56 11.56 19.73
C ASP A 777 -22.33 10.41 18.75
N THR A 778 -22.45 10.66 17.45
CA THR A 778 -22.30 9.59 16.44
C THR A 778 -20.88 9.06 16.31
N THR A 779 -19.90 9.78 16.88
CA THR A 779 -18.48 9.41 16.85
C THR A 779 -17.95 8.97 18.22
N GLU A 780 -18.76 9.00 19.28
CA GLU A 780 -18.34 8.65 20.64
C GLU A 780 -17.73 7.24 20.71
N LYS A 781 -18.46 6.23 20.23
CA LYS A 781 -18.00 4.84 20.23
C LYS A 781 -16.67 4.68 19.49
N LEU A 782 -16.54 5.31 18.32
CA LEU A 782 -15.30 5.31 17.55
C LEU A 782 -14.14 5.88 18.38
N ARG A 783 -14.33 7.06 19.01
CA ARG A 783 -13.28 7.69 19.82
C ARG A 783 -12.90 6.83 21.02
N GLU A 784 -13.85 6.21 21.72
CA GLU A 784 -13.58 5.33 22.85
C GLU A 784 -12.82 4.07 22.43
N THR A 785 -13.20 3.46 21.31
CA THR A 785 -12.47 2.31 20.75
C THR A 785 -11.06 2.72 20.32
N MET A 786 -10.87 3.88 19.69
CA MET A 786 -9.55 4.38 19.27
C MET A 786 -8.59 4.57 20.46
N LYS A 787 -9.07 4.93 21.65
CA LYS A 787 -8.24 5.04 22.88
C LYS A 787 -7.66 3.71 23.34
N LYS A 788 -8.29 2.58 22.99
CA LYS A 788 -7.85 1.25 23.41
C LYS A 788 -6.66 0.74 22.60
N GLY A 789 -6.46 1.23 21.37
CA GLY A 789 -5.38 0.77 20.50
C GLY A 789 -5.40 -0.75 20.35
N SER A 790 -4.24 -1.40 20.47
CA SER A 790 -4.09 -2.85 20.32
C SER A 790 -4.22 -3.63 21.63
N SER A 791 -4.71 -3.00 22.70
CA SER A 791 -5.14 -3.72 23.93
C SER A 791 -6.36 -4.62 23.67
N ILE A 792 -7.20 -4.27 22.70
CA ILE A 792 -8.35 -5.05 22.23
C ILE A 792 -8.06 -5.69 20.87
N THR A 793 -8.78 -6.76 20.53
CA THR A 793 -8.70 -7.38 19.20
C THR A 793 -9.46 -6.55 18.16
N TRP A 794 -9.20 -6.79 16.88
CA TRP A 794 -9.91 -6.09 15.82
C TRP A 794 -11.41 -6.44 15.76
N LEU A 795 -11.79 -7.67 16.13
CA LEU A 795 -13.20 -8.07 16.26
C LEU A 795 -13.90 -7.31 17.38
N GLN A 796 -13.24 -7.13 18.53
CA GLN A 796 -13.76 -6.31 19.63
C GLN A 796 -13.89 -4.85 19.21
N ALA A 797 -12.89 -4.31 18.49
CA ALA A 797 -12.98 -2.96 17.96
C ALA A 797 -14.16 -2.79 16.99
N LEU A 798 -14.38 -3.76 16.10
CA LEU A 798 -15.52 -3.77 15.19
C LEU A 798 -16.85 -3.81 15.95
N GLU A 799 -16.96 -4.65 16.98
CA GLU A 799 -18.14 -4.78 17.82
C GLU A 799 -18.45 -3.52 18.60
N GLU A 800 -17.45 -2.88 19.19
CA GLU A 800 -17.64 -1.63 19.93
C GLU A 800 -18.11 -0.49 19.03
N ILE A 801 -17.59 -0.42 17.79
CA ILE A 801 -17.97 0.63 16.83
C ILE A 801 -19.35 0.34 16.23
N THR A 802 -19.58 -0.89 15.77
CA THR A 802 -20.72 -1.23 14.90
C THR A 802 -21.85 -1.96 15.63
N GLY A 803 -21.62 -2.44 16.85
CA GLY A 803 -22.53 -3.28 17.60
C GLY A 803 -22.44 -4.77 17.27
N THR A 804 -21.56 -5.19 16.36
CA THR A 804 -21.36 -6.60 15.98
C THR A 804 -19.90 -6.91 15.68
N ALA A 805 -19.41 -8.09 16.09
CA ALA A 805 -18.08 -8.57 15.73
C ALA A 805 -18.03 -9.24 14.34
N GLN A 806 -19.17 -9.41 13.65
CA GLN A 806 -19.22 -10.14 12.38
C GLN A 806 -18.84 -9.25 11.20
N LEU A 807 -18.04 -9.79 10.27
CA LEU A 807 -17.86 -9.19 8.94
C LEU A 807 -19.16 -9.31 8.15
N ASP A 808 -19.62 -8.18 7.61
CA ASP A 808 -20.88 -8.07 6.89
C ASP A 808 -20.76 -7.17 5.65
N ALA A 809 -21.13 -7.72 4.49
CA ALA A 809 -21.15 -6.99 3.22
C ALA A 809 -22.43 -6.16 3.03
N GLY A 810 -23.45 -6.31 3.89
CA GLY A 810 -24.72 -5.59 3.79
C GLY A 810 -24.57 -4.08 3.64
N PRO A 811 -23.80 -3.38 4.49
CA PRO A 811 -23.58 -1.94 4.37
C PRO A 811 -22.86 -1.52 3.09
N LEU A 812 -21.96 -2.37 2.56
CA LEU A 812 -21.30 -2.15 1.28
C LEU A 812 -22.32 -2.23 0.13
N LEU A 813 -23.19 -3.25 0.14
CA LEU A 813 -24.23 -3.41 -0.87
C LEU A 813 -25.25 -2.27 -0.83
N GLU A 814 -25.63 -1.82 0.37
CA GLU A 814 -26.50 -0.65 0.56
C GLU A 814 -25.87 0.63 -0.01
N TYR A 815 -24.57 0.84 0.20
CA TYR A 815 -23.83 1.97 -0.38
C TYR A 815 -23.80 1.93 -1.92
N TYR A 816 -23.66 0.74 -2.52
CA TYR A 816 -23.61 0.58 -3.97
C TYR A 816 -24.99 0.40 -4.64
N GLU A 817 -26.09 0.43 -3.88
CA GLU A 817 -27.42 0.11 -4.40
C GLU A 817 -27.87 1.00 -5.58
N PRO A 818 -27.61 2.33 -5.61
CA PRO A 818 -27.95 3.15 -6.79
C PRO A 818 -27.25 2.66 -8.07
N LEU A 819 -25.96 2.32 -7.97
CA LEU A 819 -25.20 1.75 -9.08
C LEU A 819 -25.71 0.35 -9.45
N ALA A 820 -26.00 -0.49 -8.46
CA ALA A 820 -26.51 -1.84 -8.67
C ALA A 820 -27.82 -1.84 -9.47
N ASN A 821 -28.74 -0.93 -9.12
CA ASN A 821 -30.01 -0.75 -9.81
C ASN A 821 -29.80 -0.24 -11.24
N TRP A 822 -28.92 0.75 -11.41
CA TRP A 822 -28.58 1.25 -12.74
C TRP A 822 -27.99 0.15 -13.63
N LEU A 823 -26.99 -0.60 -13.14
CA LEU A 823 -26.36 -1.68 -13.90
C LEU A 823 -27.37 -2.78 -14.27
N ARG A 824 -28.25 -3.17 -13.34
CA ARG A 824 -29.28 -4.20 -13.58
C ARG A 824 -30.22 -3.77 -14.72
N ASN A 825 -30.72 -2.53 -14.67
CA ASN A 825 -31.61 -1.99 -15.68
C ASN A 825 -30.91 -1.87 -17.04
N THR A 826 -29.69 -1.33 -17.07
CA THR A 826 -28.91 -1.18 -18.30
C THR A 826 -28.60 -2.54 -18.93
N ASN A 827 -28.12 -3.50 -18.14
CA ASN A 827 -27.80 -4.84 -18.61
C ASN A 827 -29.02 -5.61 -19.10
N GLU A 828 -30.19 -5.39 -18.50
CA GLU A 828 -31.47 -5.95 -18.97
C GLU A 828 -31.91 -5.32 -20.30
N VAL A 829 -31.88 -4.00 -20.42
CA VAL A 829 -32.21 -3.28 -21.67
C VAL A 829 -31.28 -3.69 -22.80
N ASP A 830 -29.98 -3.78 -22.53
CA ASP A 830 -28.95 -4.16 -23.49
C ASP A 830 -28.90 -5.68 -23.75
N GLN A 831 -29.75 -6.47 -23.09
CA GLN A 831 -29.80 -7.94 -23.20
C GLN A 831 -28.43 -8.61 -22.98
N THR A 832 -27.64 -8.07 -22.06
CA THR A 832 -26.30 -8.61 -21.76
C THR A 832 -26.40 -9.92 -21.00
N VAL A 833 -25.48 -10.84 -21.30
CA VAL A 833 -25.38 -12.10 -20.56
C VAL A 833 -24.63 -11.84 -19.26
N LEU A 834 -25.19 -12.24 -18.12
CA LEU A 834 -24.52 -12.15 -16.82
C LEU A 834 -23.62 -13.36 -16.58
N GLY A 835 -22.46 -13.14 -15.95
CA GLY A 835 -21.47 -14.20 -15.69
C GLY A 835 -20.67 -14.59 -16.93
N TRP A 836 -19.85 -15.63 -16.83
CA TRP A 836 -18.81 -15.97 -17.82
C TRP A 836 -18.65 -17.47 -18.08
N ASP A 837 -19.64 -18.28 -17.72
CA ASP A 837 -19.64 -19.74 -17.91
C ASP A 837 -20.24 -20.17 -19.26
N GLY A 838 -20.33 -19.24 -20.21
CA GLY A 838 -20.90 -19.48 -21.52
C GLY A 838 -19.97 -20.21 -22.50
N ASP A 839 -20.54 -20.60 -23.63
CA ASP A 839 -19.87 -21.35 -24.70
C ASP A 839 -18.90 -20.54 -25.57
N GLY A 840 -18.73 -19.24 -25.30
CA GLY A 840 -17.82 -18.36 -26.05
C GLY A 840 -18.45 -17.66 -27.25
N ALA A 841 -19.78 -17.47 -27.25
CA ALA A 841 -20.49 -16.72 -28.29
C ALA A 841 -19.90 -15.32 -28.52
N LEU A 842 -19.65 -14.95 -29.78
CA LEU A 842 -19.11 -13.64 -30.14
C LEU A 842 -20.19 -12.56 -30.08
N PHE A 843 -19.77 -11.31 -29.89
CA PHE A 843 -20.63 -10.15 -30.05
C PHE A 843 -20.97 -9.93 -31.54
N THR A 844 -22.23 -9.62 -31.81
CA THR A 844 -22.70 -9.08 -33.10
C THR A 844 -22.42 -7.57 -33.17
N ALA A 845 -22.44 -7.00 -34.38
CA ALA A 845 -22.16 -5.57 -34.57
C ALA A 845 -23.19 -4.67 -33.86
N GLU A 846 -24.42 -5.15 -33.72
CA GLU A 846 -25.53 -4.45 -33.06
C GLU A 846 -25.46 -4.50 -31.53
N GLU A 847 -24.82 -5.54 -30.97
CA GLU A 847 -24.64 -5.70 -29.53
C GLU A 847 -23.48 -4.84 -28.98
N ILE A 848 -22.54 -4.44 -29.84
CA ILE A 848 -21.35 -3.66 -29.46
C ILE A 848 -21.73 -2.18 -29.31
N PRO A 849 -21.48 -1.57 -28.14
CA PRO A 849 -21.72 -0.14 -27.97
C PRO A 849 -20.77 0.63 -28.88
N LYS A 850 -21.29 1.67 -29.54
CA LYS A 850 -20.43 2.60 -30.26
C LYS A 850 -19.53 3.28 -29.22
N PRO A 851 -18.19 3.34 -29.44
CA PRO A 851 -17.32 4.12 -28.59
C PRO A 851 -17.88 5.53 -28.48
N ARG A 852 -17.92 6.10 -27.27
CA ARG A 852 -18.22 7.52 -27.12
C ARG A 852 -17.13 8.29 -27.87
N THR A 853 -17.49 8.79 -29.06
CA THR A 853 -16.56 9.55 -29.91
C THR A 853 -16.32 10.90 -29.26
N GLY A 854 -15.08 11.15 -28.84
CA GLY A 854 -14.64 12.47 -28.36
C GLY A 854 -14.30 12.48 -26.88
N MET A 855 -13.15 11.93 -26.54
CA MET A 855 -12.33 12.40 -25.41
C MET A 855 -10.92 11.87 -25.69
N ASP A 856 -10.17 12.64 -26.48
CA ASP A 856 -8.72 12.63 -26.38
C ASP A 856 -8.40 12.71 -24.88
N GLY A 857 -7.53 11.82 -24.37
CA GLY A 857 -7.36 11.61 -22.94
C GLY A 857 -7.28 12.92 -22.15
N GLY A 858 -8.25 13.14 -21.26
CA GLY A 858 -8.26 14.24 -20.30
C GLY A 858 -8.25 15.65 -20.90
N ASN A 859 -9.41 16.31 -20.93
CA ASN A 859 -9.43 17.77 -20.78
C ASN A 859 -8.89 18.11 -19.38
N GLY A 860 -7.65 18.59 -19.28
CA GLY A 860 -7.13 19.00 -17.97
C GLY A 860 -5.66 19.37 -17.84
N ILE A 861 -4.84 19.27 -18.89
CA ILE A 861 -3.51 19.90 -18.93
C ILE A 861 -3.40 20.58 -20.29
N LEU A 862 -2.82 21.78 -20.33
CA LEU A 862 -2.54 22.55 -21.55
C LEU A 862 -2.15 21.57 -22.66
N SER A 863 -3.00 21.44 -23.67
CA SER A 863 -2.73 20.53 -24.78
C SER A 863 -1.36 20.92 -25.38
N GLU A 864 -0.53 19.95 -25.75
CA GLU A 864 0.87 20.16 -26.17
C GLU A 864 1.01 21.21 -27.30
N ASP A 865 -0.06 21.45 -28.03
CA ASP A 865 -0.24 22.45 -29.09
C ASP A 865 -0.48 23.89 -28.57
N ARG A 866 -0.66 24.11 -27.27
CA ARG A 866 -0.83 25.43 -26.62
C ARG A 866 0.37 25.92 -25.83
N VAL A 867 1.40 25.09 -25.65
CA VAL A 867 2.63 25.48 -24.97
C VAL A 867 3.82 25.20 -25.88
N ALA A 868 4.86 26.00 -25.76
CA ALA A 868 6.10 25.81 -26.51
C ALA A 868 7.29 25.92 -25.55
N PHE A 869 8.20 24.97 -25.64
CA PHE A 869 9.49 25.02 -24.94
C PHE A 869 10.39 26.08 -25.60
N PRO A 870 11.45 26.56 -24.94
CA PRO A 870 12.46 27.40 -25.59
C PRO A 870 12.89 26.75 -26.92
N GLY A 871 13.01 27.54 -27.99
CA GLY A 871 13.25 27.07 -29.36
C GLY A 871 12.02 26.54 -30.12
N GLY A 872 10.90 26.27 -29.43
CA GLY A 872 9.63 25.85 -30.01
C GLY A 872 8.85 27.00 -30.67
N VAL A 873 7.92 26.65 -31.58
CA VAL A 873 7.11 27.64 -32.32
C VAL A 873 5.96 28.16 -31.46
N CYS A 874 5.87 29.48 -31.32
CA CYS A 874 4.79 30.17 -30.59
C CYS A 874 3.92 31.09 -31.47
N ALA A 875 4.09 31.02 -32.79
CA ALA A 875 3.41 31.88 -33.76
C ALA A 875 1.86 31.78 -33.72
N ASN A 876 1.31 30.70 -33.16
CA ASN A 876 -0.13 30.46 -33.08
C ASN A 876 -0.71 30.76 -31.69
N GLY A 877 0.00 31.55 -30.87
CA GLY A 877 -0.46 31.94 -29.54
C GLY A 877 -0.15 30.93 -28.45
N GLN A 878 0.83 30.04 -28.67
CA GLN A 878 1.30 29.13 -27.62
C GLN A 878 2.03 29.90 -26.50
N GLU A 879 1.82 29.47 -25.26
CA GLU A 879 2.52 29.99 -24.09
C GLU A 879 3.93 29.40 -23.99
N CYS A 880 4.94 30.26 -23.83
CA CYS A 880 6.33 29.84 -23.72
C CYS A 880 6.66 29.44 -22.27
N LEU A 881 7.25 28.25 -22.09
CA LEU A 881 7.58 27.67 -20.78
C LEU A 881 9.06 27.84 -20.42
N LEU A 882 9.43 27.51 -19.18
CA LEU A 882 10.83 27.40 -18.71
C LEU A 882 11.68 28.66 -18.94
N ASP A 883 11.22 29.78 -18.36
CA ASP A 883 11.89 31.09 -18.42
C ASP A 883 12.16 31.61 -19.84
N SER A 884 11.21 31.38 -20.74
CA SER A 884 11.20 31.93 -22.10
C SER A 884 9.95 32.75 -22.39
N HIS A 885 10.02 33.63 -23.38
CA HIS A 885 8.90 34.40 -23.89
C HIS A 885 8.81 34.28 -25.42
N CYS A 886 7.61 34.47 -25.97
CA CYS A 886 7.40 34.41 -27.40
C CYS A 886 7.94 35.68 -28.06
N ASN A 887 8.89 35.56 -29.01
CA ASN A 887 9.35 36.70 -29.81
C ASN A 887 8.44 37.03 -31.01
N GLY A 888 7.26 36.40 -31.05
CA GLY A 888 6.30 36.46 -32.16
C GLY A 888 6.37 35.27 -33.13
N THR A 889 7.42 34.45 -33.08
CA THR A 889 7.53 33.23 -33.92
C THR A 889 7.99 32.01 -33.13
N ILE A 890 8.98 32.18 -32.26
CA ILE A 890 9.55 31.11 -31.42
C ILE A 890 9.71 31.58 -29.97
N CYS A 891 9.74 30.63 -29.04
CA CYS A 891 10.05 30.90 -27.64
C CYS A 891 11.55 31.13 -27.47
N VAL A 892 11.94 32.28 -26.95
CA VAL A 892 13.33 32.68 -26.69
C VAL A 892 13.53 32.96 -25.21
N CYS A 893 14.73 32.72 -24.71
CA CYS A 893 15.03 32.89 -23.29
C CYS A 893 14.81 34.34 -22.81
N ASN A 894 14.39 34.46 -21.55
CA ASN A 894 14.20 35.76 -20.91
C ASN A 894 15.53 36.49 -20.69
N ASP A 895 15.46 37.82 -20.65
CA ASP A 895 16.63 38.68 -20.46
C ASP A 895 17.46 38.25 -19.24
N GLY A 896 18.77 38.04 -19.46
CA GLY A 896 19.71 37.60 -18.42
C GLY A 896 19.92 36.08 -18.34
N LEU A 897 19.24 35.29 -19.17
CA LEU A 897 19.47 33.86 -19.35
C LEU A 897 20.11 33.60 -20.72
N PHE A 898 21.03 32.65 -20.78
CA PHE A 898 21.69 32.21 -22.00
C PHE A 898 20.96 31.04 -22.64
N THR A 899 21.06 30.96 -23.96
CA THR A 899 20.49 29.86 -24.74
C THR A 899 21.50 28.71 -24.81
N LEU A 900 21.14 27.55 -24.26
CA LEU A 900 21.89 26.31 -24.36
C LEU A 900 21.21 25.36 -25.36
N GLU A 901 21.86 25.13 -26.50
CA GLU A 901 21.41 24.17 -27.50
C GLU A 901 22.08 22.80 -27.28
N LEU A 902 21.28 21.77 -27.04
CA LEU A 902 21.73 20.37 -26.94
C LEU A 902 20.95 19.52 -27.96
N GLY A 903 21.58 19.20 -29.08
CA GLY A 903 20.91 18.50 -30.18
C GLY A 903 19.82 19.39 -30.80
N SER A 904 18.57 18.93 -30.79
CA SER A 904 17.40 19.72 -31.24
C SER A 904 16.66 20.44 -30.11
N THR A 905 17.18 20.38 -28.88
CA THR A 905 16.54 20.99 -27.71
C THR A 905 17.24 22.27 -27.31
N VAL A 906 16.46 23.27 -26.91
CA VAL A 906 16.93 24.57 -26.47
C VAL A 906 16.51 24.77 -25.02
N ASN A 907 17.43 25.20 -24.16
CA ASN A 907 17.21 25.42 -22.74
C ASN A 907 17.71 26.81 -22.32
N CYS A 908 17.03 27.44 -21.36
CA CYS A 908 17.44 28.72 -20.80
C CYS A 908 18.23 28.51 -19.51
N VAL A 909 19.45 29.03 -19.44
CA VAL A 909 20.35 28.81 -18.30
C VAL A 909 20.94 30.14 -17.78
N PRO A 910 21.11 30.30 -16.45
CA PRO A 910 21.56 31.57 -15.85
C PRO A 910 23.05 31.90 -16.02
N GLY A 911 23.84 31.04 -16.67
CA GLY A 911 25.27 31.25 -16.90
C GLY A 911 25.67 30.91 -18.33
N ASN A 912 26.72 31.55 -18.84
CA ASN A 912 27.17 31.33 -20.21
C ASN A 912 27.61 29.87 -20.41
N PRO A 913 26.93 29.09 -21.27
CA PRO A 913 27.28 27.70 -21.54
C PRO A 913 28.74 27.48 -21.94
N ALA A 914 29.34 28.46 -22.62
CA ALA A 914 30.73 28.42 -23.06
C ALA A 914 31.72 28.37 -21.88
N ASP A 915 31.39 28.99 -20.75
CA ASP A 915 32.22 28.98 -19.54
C ASP A 915 32.28 27.58 -18.89
N SER A 916 31.27 26.74 -19.17
CA SER A 916 31.17 25.34 -18.73
C SER A 916 31.51 24.33 -19.82
N GLY A 917 31.99 24.78 -21.00
CA GLY A 917 32.44 23.92 -22.09
C GLY A 917 31.34 23.42 -23.05
N PHE A 918 30.14 24.00 -23.03
CA PHE A 918 29.03 23.67 -23.92
C PHE A 918 28.79 24.78 -24.96
N GLY A 919 29.10 24.52 -26.24
CA GLY A 919 28.65 25.33 -27.39
C GLY A 919 29.09 26.81 -27.42
N ASP A 920 28.49 27.57 -28.34
CA ASP A 920 28.95 28.91 -28.76
C ASP A 920 28.41 30.07 -27.89
N GLY A 921 27.61 29.77 -26.86
CA GLY A 921 27.24 30.73 -25.81
C GLY A 921 26.60 32.03 -26.29
N GLN A 922 25.50 31.96 -27.03
CA GLN A 922 24.72 33.17 -27.38
C GLN A 922 23.84 33.60 -26.20
N ALA A 923 23.97 34.89 -25.84
CA ALA A 923 23.24 35.56 -24.78
C ALA A 923 21.91 36.13 -25.30
#